data_AF-A0A6A7AL32-F1
#
_entry.id   AF-A0A6A7AL32-F1
#
_cell.length_a   1.000
_cell.length_b   1.000
_cell.length_c   1.000
_cell.angle_alpha   90.00
_cell.angle_beta   90.00
_cell.angle_gamma   90.00
#
_symmetry.space_group_name_H-M   'P 1'
#
loop_
_entity.id
_entity.type
_entity.pdbx_description
1 polymer ?
#
loop_
_entity_poly.entity_id
_entity_poly.type
_entity_poly.pdbx_seq_one_letter_code
_entity_poly.pdbx_strand_id
1 'polypeptide(L)'
;MSTMDDFSSRGPLVMGVSAATLALCSLFVGLRLVSRFVVVRKPGWDDYTMMLAWVLAFGASFSICYGASKGLGRRQEDIPKEWLRPMKQTSWAFSVLYNPALMATKTSILVFYLTLSKTQKVFRWATIATLVVVNVGGLALTILNIVQCRPVPAAWASPVPPSASCTNVVTIYLSSAPLNIITDLAIFFLPMPILTSMRLPKKQKIILVITFGFGIFVAIIDVVRIAYLQDAQRATLRAAQTDHAESGNDQRNTGDFAWYSSLSFMWSTVEINVGIMCGCVPALKPLARRFLPSWVIDHTTMRDQTATHTSDEPVLHPDIVDSRRRSDPLTPPVSPTSKPPPPRSSSGEPLGMMDFLTTPDMDELPQLRPSNTAITYATTEHTRRHSIPFFDFVNTGQKKNITLRSNRESVYPVLMVTVLFFVWGFAYGFLDVLNSRFQEVAHMSDWETVGQHSAYYVGYIIGPLTFGRIVFKNWGFKACYMVGLSVYACGTLVFWPSAVLNSFPAFLVSNFIVGVGLSTLELSANPFIALCGPPEYAEVRLNLSQGVQAIGTIVSPLLAKKVLFTANAESLIDVQWTYLGISFFNIVLAIIYFYIPLPEATDDELEAASIRIPLPRDATVNIGRKSFRILWIGLGLAVFCQFCYVGGQEATSTSYREYLQRVRPSTDYVSHQAIGHTAFAVSRFLAAAIDIWVKPRFSLLFFFLGSISFAAATMKTTSSTGAAMLVLLMFFEGPLFPQIFTQGIRGMGRHTKDASVLLTAAIGGGAVFPPIMFAALKVHDAQFAFCVIIAAFAAGILYPLWLNALPATRQLSDPVRDEQTRRESEAEEKDKELAGGRKEKRLSRLKGRLSLHREKDQLPYAEHRERRSWPEGLAPRNGSMSIEPVESPMPVVRTDSHNSPRKTSTRR
;
A
#
# COMPACT_ATOMS: atom_id res chain seq x y z
N MET A 1 -58.41 14.58 -29.44
CA MET A 1 -57.51 13.40 -29.37
C MET A 1 -56.73 13.39 -30.68
N SER A 2 -55.55 14.00 -30.65
CA SER A 2 -54.68 14.21 -31.81
C SER A 2 -53.30 14.60 -31.27
N THR A 3 -52.25 13.95 -31.78
CA THR A 3 -50.82 14.25 -31.54
C THR A 3 -50.44 14.49 -30.08
N MET A 4 -50.30 13.39 -29.32
CA MET A 4 -49.19 13.33 -28.36
C MET A 4 -47.91 13.25 -29.19
N ASP A 5 -47.28 14.40 -29.43
CA ASP A 5 -45.96 14.44 -30.03
C ASP A 5 -44.99 13.68 -29.10
N ASP A 6 -44.19 12.80 -29.70
CA ASP A 6 -43.37 11.81 -29.02
C ASP A 6 -42.06 12.46 -28.52
N PHE A 7 -42.20 13.50 -27.70
CA PHE A 7 -41.10 14.24 -27.09
C PHE A 7 -40.26 13.28 -26.24
N SER A 8 -38.99 13.10 -26.62
CA SER A 8 -38.06 12.23 -25.90
C SER A 8 -37.99 12.63 -24.43
N SER A 9 -38.53 11.80 -23.53
CA SER A 9 -38.65 12.12 -22.10
C SER A 9 -38.06 11.02 -21.23
N ARG A 10 -37.13 11.40 -20.35
CA ARG A 10 -36.49 10.51 -19.35
C ARG A 10 -37.31 10.39 -18.06
N GLY A 11 -38.35 11.22 -17.89
CA GLY A 11 -39.18 11.25 -16.67
C GLY A 11 -39.72 9.89 -16.21
N PRO A 12 -40.33 9.07 -17.10
CA PRO A 12 -40.85 7.75 -16.72
C PRO A 12 -39.78 6.77 -16.23
N LEU A 13 -38.59 6.78 -16.86
CA LEU A 13 -37.44 5.97 -16.45
C LEU A 13 -36.98 6.37 -15.04
N VAL A 14 -36.75 7.67 -14.84
CA VAL A 14 -36.27 8.23 -13.56
C VAL A 14 -37.24 7.93 -12.43
N MET A 15 -38.55 8.12 -12.66
CA MET A 15 -39.59 7.79 -11.69
C MET A 15 -39.66 6.29 -11.38
N GLY A 16 -39.64 5.43 -12.40
CA GLY A 16 -39.74 3.97 -12.23
C GLY A 16 -38.56 3.39 -11.44
N VAL A 17 -37.33 3.76 -11.79
CA VAL A 17 -36.10 3.30 -11.10
C VAL A 17 -36.04 3.82 -9.67
N SER A 18 -36.39 5.09 -9.44
CA SER A 18 -36.37 5.70 -8.10
C SER A 18 -37.40 5.06 -7.17
N ALA A 19 -38.63 4.83 -7.67
CA ALA A 19 -39.70 4.18 -6.90
C ALA A 19 -39.38 2.70 -6.59
N ALA A 20 -38.87 1.94 -7.58
CA ALA A 20 -38.51 0.54 -7.39
C ALA A 20 -37.38 0.35 -6.37
N THR A 21 -36.32 1.18 -6.44
CA THR A 21 -35.21 1.10 -5.48
C THR A 21 -35.61 1.56 -4.07
N LEU A 22 -36.50 2.56 -3.95
CA LEU A 22 -37.05 2.96 -2.65
C LEU A 22 -37.91 1.86 -2.01
N ALA A 23 -38.71 1.15 -2.80
CA ALA A 23 -39.54 0.03 -2.31
C ALA A 23 -38.66 -1.12 -1.78
N LEU A 24 -37.63 -1.52 -2.53
CA LEU A 24 -36.66 -2.53 -2.10
C LEU A 24 -35.88 -2.08 -0.85
N CYS A 25 -35.39 -0.84 -0.82
CA CYS A 25 -34.73 -0.24 0.34
C CYS A 25 -35.60 -0.31 1.60
N SER A 26 -36.88 0.08 1.48
CA SER A 26 -37.85 0.07 2.58
C SER A 26 -38.13 -1.34 3.12
N LEU A 27 -38.17 -2.35 2.24
CA LEU A 27 -38.28 -3.76 2.64
C LEU A 27 -37.07 -4.21 3.47
N PHE A 28 -35.85 -3.89 3.05
CA PHE A 28 -34.62 -4.27 3.79
C PHE A 28 -34.54 -3.59 5.16
N VAL A 29 -34.94 -2.31 5.26
CA VAL A 29 -35.04 -1.60 6.55
C VAL A 29 -36.10 -2.23 7.44
N GLY A 30 -37.28 -2.55 6.91
CA GLY A 30 -38.33 -3.27 7.65
C GLY A 30 -37.85 -4.62 8.21
N LEU A 31 -37.18 -5.43 7.40
CA LEU A 31 -36.59 -6.71 7.82
C LEU A 31 -35.51 -6.53 8.90
N ARG A 32 -34.68 -5.49 8.80
CA ARG A 32 -33.69 -5.11 9.83
C ARG A 32 -34.38 -4.76 11.15
N LEU A 33 -35.44 -3.94 11.12
CA LEU A 33 -36.18 -3.55 12.32
C LEU A 33 -36.85 -4.76 12.99
N VAL A 34 -37.49 -5.65 12.23
CA VAL A 34 -38.06 -6.90 12.77
C VAL A 34 -36.96 -7.78 13.40
N SER A 35 -35.81 -7.94 12.74
CA SER A 35 -34.68 -8.70 13.29
C SER A 35 -34.18 -8.11 14.62
N ARG A 36 -34.03 -6.78 14.72
CA ARG A 36 -33.43 -6.11 15.88
C ARG A 36 -34.40 -5.90 17.05
N PHE A 37 -35.59 -5.38 16.79
CA PHE A 37 -36.58 -5.04 17.81
C PHE A 37 -37.43 -6.23 18.23
N VAL A 38 -37.83 -7.11 17.30
CA VAL A 38 -38.74 -8.23 17.60
C VAL A 38 -38.00 -9.53 17.93
N VAL A 39 -36.99 -9.91 17.12
CA VAL A 39 -36.27 -11.19 17.27
C VAL A 39 -35.15 -11.09 18.32
N VAL A 40 -34.22 -10.13 18.17
CA VAL A 40 -33.05 -9.99 19.05
C VAL A 40 -33.36 -9.16 20.32
N ARG A 41 -34.37 -8.27 20.25
CA ARG A 41 -34.82 -7.37 21.33
C ARG A 41 -33.69 -6.51 21.95
N LYS A 42 -32.68 -6.16 21.15
CA LYS A 42 -31.55 -5.29 21.54
C LYS A 42 -31.22 -4.35 20.38
N PRO A 43 -31.90 -3.19 20.26
CA PRO A 43 -31.57 -2.20 19.25
C PRO A 43 -30.21 -1.52 19.55
N GLY A 44 -29.41 -1.30 18.53
CA GLY A 44 -28.15 -0.56 18.61
C GLY A 44 -28.25 0.86 18.09
N TRP A 45 -27.24 1.69 18.38
CA TRP A 45 -27.11 3.04 17.80
C TRP A 45 -27.00 3.02 16.26
N ASP A 46 -26.54 1.91 15.67
CA ASP A 46 -26.57 1.63 14.23
C ASP A 46 -28.00 1.50 13.69
N ASP A 47 -28.97 1.02 14.48
CA ASP A 47 -30.37 0.91 14.05
C ASP A 47 -31.09 2.26 14.01
N TYR A 48 -30.89 3.12 15.03
CA TYR A 48 -31.49 4.46 15.07
C TYR A 48 -30.96 5.38 13.95
N THR A 49 -29.65 5.33 13.68
CA THR A 49 -29.03 6.07 12.58
C THR A 49 -29.46 5.56 11.21
N MET A 50 -29.73 4.25 11.06
CA MET A 50 -30.30 3.68 9.82
C MET A 50 -31.75 4.13 9.59
N MET A 51 -32.58 4.24 10.65
CA MET A 51 -33.94 4.79 10.51
C MET A 51 -33.91 6.25 10.04
N LEU A 52 -33.02 7.07 10.60
CA LEU A 52 -32.81 8.46 10.15
C LEU A 52 -32.37 8.51 8.67
N ALA A 53 -31.44 7.65 8.26
CA ALA A 53 -31.00 7.54 6.88
C ALA A 53 -32.16 7.21 5.92
N TRP A 54 -33.02 6.26 6.29
CA TRP A 54 -34.20 5.88 5.50
C TRP A 54 -35.22 7.01 5.37
N VAL A 55 -35.51 7.77 6.44
CA VAL A 55 -36.42 8.93 6.37
C VAL A 55 -35.89 10.00 5.41
N LEU A 56 -34.59 10.29 5.45
CA LEU A 56 -33.95 11.24 4.54
C LEU A 56 -33.94 10.73 3.09
N ALA A 57 -33.65 9.44 2.89
CA ALA A 57 -33.68 8.77 1.58
C ALA A 57 -35.07 8.77 0.96
N PHE A 58 -36.12 8.56 1.77
CA PHE A 58 -37.52 8.66 1.35
C PHE A 58 -37.85 10.08 0.87
N GLY A 59 -37.48 11.11 1.63
CA GLY A 59 -37.68 12.51 1.25
C GLY A 59 -36.95 12.90 -0.05
N ALA A 60 -35.71 12.43 -0.23
CA ALA A 60 -34.94 12.62 -1.46
C ALA A 60 -35.62 11.93 -2.66
N SER A 61 -35.95 10.64 -2.52
CA SER A 61 -36.62 9.84 -3.56
C SER A 61 -37.97 10.44 -3.96
N PHE A 62 -38.78 10.86 -2.99
CA PHE A 62 -40.07 11.52 -3.21
C PHE A 62 -39.91 12.85 -3.98
N SER A 63 -38.89 13.65 -3.64
CA SER A 63 -38.59 14.91 -4.33
C SER A 63 -38.28 14.69 -5.81
N ILE A 64 -37.58 13.61 -6.17
CA ILE A 64 -37.31 13.24 -7.56
C ILE A 64 -38.54 12.70 -8.29
N CYS A 65 -39.33 11.82 -7.66
CA CYS A 65 -40.57 11.34 -8.26
C CYS A 65 -41.57 12.47 -8.54
N TYR A 66 -41.74 13.41 -7.59
CA TYR A 66 -42.55 14.61 -7.82
C TYR A 66 -41.93 15.52 -8.89
N GLY A 67 -40.61 15.74 -8.87
CA GLY A 67 -39.90 16.51 -9.90
C GLY A 67 -40.10 15.95 -11.31
N ALA A 68 -40.06 14.62 -11.48
CA ALA A 68 -40.33 13.95 -12.75
C ALA A 68 -41.77 14.21 -13.25
N SER A 69 -42.75 14.24 -12.34
CA SER A 69 -44.13 14.63 -12.67
C SER A 69 -44.29 16.10 -13.09
N LYS A 70 -43.30 16.95 -12.79
CA LYS A 70 -43.26 18.40 -13.10
C LYS A 70 -42.18 18.77 -14.13
N GLY A 71 -41.74 17.81 -14.96
CA GLY A 71 -40.87 18.08 -16.12
C GLY A 71 -39.39 17.76 -15.96
N LEU A 72 -38.93 17.27 -14.80
CA LEU A 72 -37.56 16.76 -14.66
C LEU A 72 -37.34 15.58 -15.64
N GLY A 73 -36.32 15.67 -16.49
CA GLY A 73 -36.08 14.71 -17.56
C GLY A 73 -36.79 14.99 -18.89
N ARG A 74 -37.35 16.19 -19.07
CA ARG A 74 -37.69 16.77 -20.38
C ARG A 74 -36.64 17.82 -20.79
N ARG A 75 -36.63 18.26 -22.04
CA ARG A 75 -35.83 19.42 -22.46
C ARG A 75 -36.45 20.71 -21.96
N GLN A 76 -35.64 21.77 -21.82
CA GLN A 76 -36.06 23.05 -21.28
C GLN A 76 -37.21 23.70 -22.08
N GLU A 77 -37.22 23.51 -23.40
CA GLU A 77 -38.25 23.99 -24.34
C GLU A 77 -39.62 23.30 -24.13
N ASP A 78 -39.62 22.04 -23.69
CA ASP A 78 -40.82 21.20 -23.51
C ASP A 78 -41.49 21.36 -22.13
N ILE A 79 -41.02 22.30 -21.30
CA ILE A 79 -41.47 22.49 -19.91
C ILE A 79 -42.38 23.73 -19.81
N PRO A 80 -43.68 23.56 -19.48
CA PRO A 80 -44.58 24.69 -19.23
C PRO A 80 -44.03 25.64 -18.16
N LYS A 81 -44.13 26.96 -18.39
CA LYS A 81 -43.56 28.00 -17.51
C LYS A 81 -43.99 27.88 -16.04
N GLU A 82 -45.21 27.37 -15.80
CA GLU A 82 -45.76 27.11 -14.46
C GLU A 82 -45.03 26.00 -13.70
N TRP A 83 -44.44 25.01 -14.40
CA TRP A 83 -43.82 23.83 -13.79
C TRP A 83 -42.35 24.05 -13.43
N LEU A 84 -41.67 25.05 -14.01
CA LEU A 84 -40.27 25.35 -13.70
C LEU A 84 -40.03 25.65 -12.21
N ARG A 85 -40.92 26.42 -11.56
CA ARG A 85 -40.73 26.78 -10.13
C ARG A 85 -40.89 25.56 -9.21
N PRO A 86 -41.95 24.73 -9.29
CA PRO A 86 -42.03 23.46 -8.57
C PRO A 86 -40.84 22.53 -8.84
N MET A 87 -40.41 22.40 -10.09
CA MET A 87 -39.28 21.52 -10.48
C MET A 87 -37.94 22.02 -9.90
N LYS A 88 -37.68 23.34 -9.91
CA LYS A 88 -36.50 23.93 -9.26
C LYS A 88 -36.53 23.72 -7.74
N GLN A 89 -37.69 23.89 -7.10
CA GLN A 89 -37.86 23.66 -5.66
C GLN A 89 -37.56 22.20 -5.25
N THR A 90 -38.06 21.21 -6.00
CA THR A 90 -37.78 19.80 -5.68
C THR A 90 -36.35 19.37 -6.02
N SER A 91 -35.73 19.97 -7.04
CA SER A 91 -34.31 19.74 -7.36
C SER A 91 -33.39 20.29 -6.28
N TRP A 92 -33.74 21.44 -5.68
CA TRP A 92 -33.03 21.99 -4.52
C TRP A 92 -33.24 21.12 -3.26
N ALA A 93 -34.49 20.75 -2.96
CA ALA A 93 -34.82 19.88 -1.82
C ALA A 93 -34.07 18.53 -1.90
N PHE A 94 -34.02 17.91 -3.07
CA PHE A 94 -33.21 16.73 -3.31
C PHE A 94 -31.73 16.94 -2.99
N SER A 95 -31.13 18.03 -3.49
CA SER A 95 -29.70 18.31 -3.32
C SER A 95 -29.30 18.59 -1.86
N VAL A 96 -30.21 19.16 -1.08
CA VAL A 96 -30.05 19.34 0.37
C VAL A 96 -30.22 18.03 1.14
N LEU A 97 -31.14 17.14 0.75
CA LEU A 97 -31.41 15.87 1.44
C LEU A 97 -30.43 14.74 1.11
N TYR A 98 -29.86 14.76 -0.10
CA TYR A 98 -28.96 13.73 -0.61
C TYR A 98 -27.70 13.52 0.27
N ASN A 99 -26.95 14.59 0.60
CA ASN A 99 -25.73 14.46 1.39
C ASN A 99 -25.98 13.96 2.84
N PRO A 100 -26.98 14.48 3.59
CA PRO A 100 -27.38 13.94 4.89
C PRO A 100 -27.80 12.47 4.85
N ALA A 101 -28.52 12.03 3.81
CA ALA A 101 -28.97 10.63 3.70
C ALA A 101 -27.79 9.66 3.58
N LEU A 102 -26.79 9.98 2.74
CA LEU A 102 -25.55 9.22 2.66
C LEU A 102 -24.74 9.26 3.95
N MET A 103 -24.57 10.45 4.54
CA MET A 103 -23.84 10.62 5.80
C MET A 103 -24.43 9.76 6.93
N ALA A 104 -25.75 9.72 7.05
CA ALA A 104 -26.45 8.88 8.03
C ALA A 104 -26.29 7.38 7.72
N THR A 105 -26.37 6.98 6.44
CA THR A 105 -26.15 5.60 5.99
C THR A 105 -24.74 5.11 6.34
N LYS A 106 -23.71 5.86 5.96
CA LYS A 106 -22.30 5.57 6.25
C LYS A 106 -22.02 5.56 7.76
N THR A 107 -22.64 6.47 8.51
CA THR A 107 -22.56 6.53 9.98
C THR A 107 -23.13 5.27 10.62
N SER A 108 -24.27 4.75 10.17
CA SER A 108 -24.83 3.48 10.68
C SER A 108 -23.86 2.30 10.52
N ILE A 109 -23.24 2.18 9.34
CA ILE A 109 -22.26 1.10 9.04
C ILE A 109 -21.02 1.24 9.94
N LEU A 110 -20.48 2.45 10.11
CA LEU A 110 -19.31 2.70 10.95
C LEU A 110 -19.62 2.50 12.45
N VAL A 111 -20.80 2.88 12.93
CA VAL A 111 -21.25 2.57 14.30
C VAL A 111 -21.37 1.06 14.49
N PHE A 112 -21.90 0.32 13.52
CA PHE A 112 -21.91 -1.15 13.55
C PHE A 112 -20.47 -1.72 13.64
N TYR A 113 -19.52 -1.22 12.85
CA TYR A 113 -18.11 -1.62 12.97
C TYR A 113 -17.49 -1.28 14.33
N LEU A 114 -17.84 -0.15 14.94
CA LEU A 114 -17.42 0.17 16.31
C LEU A 114 -17.92 -0.85 17.32
N THR A 115 -19.14 -1.39 17.17
CA THR A 115 -19.64 -2.45 18.06
C THR A 115 -18.83 -3.76 17.93
N LEU A 116 -18.34 -4.08 16.73
CA LEU A 116 -17.46 -5.21 16.44
C LEU A 116 -16.01 -4.98 16.93
N SER A 117 -15.56 -3.73 16.97
CA SER A 117 -14.16 -3.33 17.20
C SER A 117 -13.57 -3.62 18.58
N LYS A 118 -14.36 -4.09 19.57
CA LYS A 118 -14.00 -4.07 21.01
C LYS A 118 -12.63 -4.67 21.34
N THR A 119 -12.19 -5.68 20.59
CA THR A 119 -10.92 -6.40 20.82
C THR A 119 -9.70 -5.73 20.13
N GLN A 120 -9.89 -4.97 19.05
CA GLN A 120 -8.82 -4.48 18.18
C GLN A 120 -8.71 -2.95 18.23
N LYS A 121 -7.79 -2.43 19.08
CA LYS A 121 -7.60 -0.98 19.29
C LYS A 121 -7.33 -0.20 17.99
N VAL A 122 -6.52 -0.75 17.09
CA VAL A 122 -6.15 -0.11 15.80
C VAL A 122 -7.39 0.10 14.92
N PHE A 123 -8.13 -0.97 14.68
CA PHE A 123 -9.37 -0.95 13.89
C PHE A 123 -10.42 -0.01 14.49
N ARG A 124 -10.53 0.06 15.83
CA ARG A 124 -11.40 1.03 16.51
C ARG A 124 -11.00 2.48 16.21
N TRP A 125 -9.72 2.84 16.35
CA TRP A 125 -9.26 4.21 16.06
C TRP A 125 -9.42 4.58 14.59
N ALA A 126 -9.13 3.66 13.66
CA ALA A 126 -9.37 3.86 12.24
C ALA A 126 -10.87 4.10 11.95
N THR A 127 -11.76 3.31 12.55
CA THR A 127 -13.22 3.47 12.39
C THR A 127 -13.71 4.82 12.95
N ILE A 128 -13.18 5.28 14.09
CA ILE A 128 -13.47 6.61 14.63
C ILE A 128 -13.00 7.72 13.67
N ALA A 129 -11.80 7.59 13.11
CA ALA A 129 -11.28 8.58 12.15
C ALA A 129 -12.16 8.68 10.89
N THR A 130 -12.54 7.54 10.29
CA THR A 130 -13.47 7.53 9.14
C THR A 130 -14.84 8.12 9.51
N LEU A 131 -15.35 7.84 10.72
CA LEU A 131 -16.62 8.40 11.20
C LEU A 131 -16.60 9.93 11.31
N VAL A 132 -15.49 10.49 11.81
CA VAL A 132 -15.30 11.95 11.88
C VAL A 132 -15.24 12.55 10.46
N VAL A 133 -14.48 11.95 9.54
CA VAL A 133 -14.37 12.43 8.15
C VAL A 133 -15.74 12.43 7.45
N VAL A 134 -16.51 11.34 7.58
CA VAL A 134 -17.87 11.23 7.02
C VAL A 134 -18.79 12.33 7.54
N ASN A 135 -18.82 12.56 8.86
CA ASN A 135 -19.77 13.51 9.46
C ASN A 135 -19.36 14.97 9.25
N VAL A 136 -18.07 15.31 9.37
CA VAL A 136 -17.58 16.68 9.15
C VAL A 136 -17.65 17.04 7.66
N GLY A 137 -17.23 16.13 6.77
CA GLY A 137 -17.34 16.33 5.32
C GLY A 137 -18.79 16.41 4.84
N GLY A 138 -19.65 15.51 5.30
CA GLY A 138 -21.08 15.52 4.99
C GLY A 138 -21.79 16.78 5.47
N LEU A 139 -21.48 17.25 6.69
CA LEU A 139 -22.02 18.51 7.22
C LEU A 139 -21.56 19.72 6.39
N ALA A 140 -20.27 19.81 6.05
CA ALA A 140 -19.74 20.90 5.24
C ALA A 140 -20.38 20.96 3.84
N LEU A 141 -20.51 19.81 3.17
CA LEU A 141 -21.19 19.68 1.88
C LEU A 141 -22.70 20.02 1.97
N THR A 142 -23.35 19.65 3.06
CA THR A 142 -24.78 19.98 3.30
C THR A 142 -24.96 21.49 3.45
N ILE A 143 -24.12 22.15 4.26
CA ILE A 143 -24.13 23.61 4.42
C ILE A 143 -23.91 24.29 3.06
N LEU A 144 -22.94 23.82 2.27
CA LEU A 144 -22.64 24.37 0.94
C LEU A 144 -23.84 24.26 -0.02
N ASN A 145 -24.59 23.15 0.00
CA ASN A 145 -25.82 23.00 -0.78
C ASN A 145 -26.96 23.91 -0.29
N ILE A 146 -27.07 24.16 1.02
CA ILE A 146 -28.06 25.10 1.58
C ILE A 146 -27.75 26.54 1.15
N VAL A 147 -26.47 26.96 1.19
CA VAL A 147 -26.04 28.33 0.86
C VAL A 147 -25.61 28.51 -0.61
N GLN A 148 -26.05 27.63 -1.51
CA GLN A 148 -25.67 27.60 -2.93
C GLN A 148 -25.85 28.96 -3.66
N CYS A 149 -26.82 29.76 -3.24
CA CYS A 149 -27.04 31.11 -3.74
C CYS A 149 -27.02 32.12 -2.60
N ARG A 150 -26.49 33.32 -2.88
CA ARG A 150 -26.63 34.50 -2.03
C ARG A 150 -27.49 35.54 -2.78
N PRO A 151 -28.71 35.85 -2.31
CA PRO A 151 -29.44 35.24 -1.18
C PRO A 151 -30.05 33.87 -1.52
N VAL A 152 -30.28 33.02 -0.52
CA VAL A 152 -30.77 31.63 -0.70
C VAL A 152 -32.04 31.50 -1.56
N PRO A 153 -33.07 32.37 -1.44
CA PRO A 153 -34.28 32.27 -2.28
C PRO A 153 -34.05 32.38 -3.79
N ALA A 154 -32.89 32.89 -4.23
CA ALA A 154 -32.52 32.92 -5.65
C ALA A 154 -32.29 31.50 -6.23
N ALA A 155 -32.09 30.47 -5.39
CA ALA A 155 -31.88 29.08 -5.82
C ALA A 155 -33.10 28.48 -6.55
N TRP A 156 -34.32 28.96 -6.27
CA TRP A 156 -35.57 28.51 -6.91
C TRP A 156 -36.33 29.64 -7.62
N ALA A 157 -35.68 30.79 -7.85
CA ALA A 157 -36.25 31.89 -8.62
C ALA A 157 -36.22 31.62 -10.14
N SER A 158 -37.13 32.26 -10.87
CA SER A 158 -37.17 32.24 -12.34
C SER A 158 -37.88 33.51 -12.82
N PRO A 159 -37.17 34.48 -13.44
CA PRO A 159 -35.72 34.54 -13.65
C PRO A 159 -34.92 34.68 -12.34
N VAL A 160 -33.61 34.44 -12.40
CA VAL A 160 -32.67 34.71 -11.28
C VAL A 160 -32.42 36.23 -11.20
N PRO A 161 -32.47 36.86 -10.02
CA PRO A 161 -32.16 38.28 -9.89
C PRO A 161 -30.70 38.60 -10.29
N PRO A 162 -30.42 39.70 -11.01
CA PRO A 162 -29.06 40.03 -11.45
C PRO A 162 -28.10 40.36 -10.29
N SER A 163 -28.62 40.69 -9.11
CA SER A 163 -27.85 40.90 -7.87
C SER A 163 -27.51 39.62 -7.11
N ALA A 164 -27.97 38.45 -7.57
CA ALA A 164 -27.68 37.17 -6.93
C ALA A 164 -26.41 36.55 -7.50
N SER A 165 -25.57 36.00 -6.62
CA SER A 165 -24.45 35.14 -6.98
C SER A 165 -24.79 33.70 -6.59
N CYS A 166 -24.68 32.77 -7.54
CA CYS A 166 -25.05 31.37 -7.37
C CYS A 166 -23.96 30.45 -7.93
N THR A 167 -23.54 29.45 -7.15
CA THR A 167 -22.63 28.41 -7.64
C THR A 167 -23.41 27.37 -8.45
N ASN A 168 -22.85 26.89 -9.56
CA ASN A 168 -23.50 25.87 -10.39
C ASN A 168 -23.68 24.57 -9.58
N VAL A 169 -24.88 23.97 -9.68
CA VAL A 169 -25.24 22.71 -9.02
C VAL A 169 -24.20 21.62 -9.33
N VAL A 170 -23.75 21.54 -10.59
CA VAL A 170 -22.84 20.48 -11.03
C VAL A 170 -21.45 20.62 -10.41
N THR A 171 -20.93 21.84 -10.26
CA THR A 171 -19.67 22.13 -9.54
C THR A 171 -19.74 21.63 -8.08
N ILE A 172 -20.89 21.77 -7.43
CA ILE A 172 -21.12 21.29 -6.06
C ILE A 172 -21.14 19.76 -5.99
N TYR A 173 -21.84 19.09 -6.91
CA TYR A 173 -21.84 17.63 -6.96
C TYR A 173 -20.45 17.06 -7.32
N LEU A 174 -19.75 17.62 -8.30
CA LEU A 174 -18.41 17.17 -8.70
C LEU A 174 -17.35 17.39 -7.62
N SER A 175 -17.50 18.42 -6.76
CA SER A 175 -16.63 18.58 -5.59
C SER A 175 -17.00 17.67 -4.41
N SER A 176 -18.26 17.24 -4.30
CA SER A 176 -18.68 16.25 -3.29
C SER A 176 -18.24 14.81 -3.60
N ALA A 177 -18.16 14.45 -4.88
CA ALA A 177 -18.03 13.06 -5.29
C ALA A 177 -16.74 12.35 -4.80
N PRO A 178 -15.57 13.01 -4.77
CA PRO A 178 -14.33 12.38 -4.28
C PRO A 178 -14.35 12.10 -2.77
N LEU A 179 -15.03 12.93 -1.96
CA LEU A 179 -15.26 12.63 -0.53
C LEU A 179 -16.17 11.42 -0.35
N ASN A 180 -17.17 11.23 -1.22
CA ASN A 180 -18.02 10.05 -1.21
C ASN A 180 -17.19 8.80 -1.55
N ILE A 181 -16.46 8.79 -2.68
CA ILE A 181 -15.58 7.68 -3.08
C ILE A 181 -14.55 7.32 -2.00
N ILE A 182 -13.84 8.30 -1.42
CA ILE A 182 -12.87 8.06 -0.33
C ILE A 182 -13.55 7.34 0.84
N THR A 183 -14.73 7.81 1.25
CA THR A 183 -15.43 7.27 2.42
C THR A 183 -16.02 5.89 2.17
N ASP A 184 -16.49 5.58 0.96
CA ASP A 184 -16.99 4.23 0.63
C ASP A 184 -15.87 3.21 0.48
N LEU A 185 -14.75 3.59 -0.14
CA LEU A 185 -13.54 2.76 -0.16
C LEU A 185 -13.02 2.50 1.26
N ALA A 186 -12.98 3.53 2.12
CA ALA A 186 -12.56 3.37 3.52
C ALA A 186 -13.47 2.41 4.30
N ILE A 187 -14.79 2.50 4.12
CA ILE A 187 -15.78 1.59 4.74
C ILE A 187 -15.62 0.16 4.20
N PHE A 188 -15.34 -0.01 2.90
CA PHE A 188 -15.09 -1.31 2.30
C PHE A 188 -13.81 -1.99 2.82
N PHE A 189 -12.69 -1.25 2.94
CA PHE A 189 -11.41 -1.84 3.35
C PHE A 189 -11.28 -2.06 4.85
N LEU A 190 -11.90 -1.23 5.69
CA LEU A 190 -11.76 -1.29 7.16
C LEU A 190 -11.90 -2.72 7.73
N PRO A 191 -12.94 -3.51 7.38
CA PRO A 191 -13.15 -4.83 7.96
C PRO A 191 -12.26 -5.93 7.35
N MET A 192 -11.76 -5.75 6.12
CA MET A 192 -11.12 -6.81 5.34
C MET A 192 -9.94 -7.50 6.09
N PRO A 193 -9.08 -6.79 6.84
CA PRO A 193 -8.02 -7.44 7.63
C PRO A 193 -8.54 -8.32 8.78
N ILE A 194 -9.60 -7.90 9.48
CA ILE A 194 -10.21 -8.72 10.55
C ILE A 194 -10.85 -9.97 9.95
N LEU A 195 -11.55 -9.80 8.82
CA LEU A 195 -12.32 -10.85 8.19
C LEU A 195 -11.47 -11.91 7.48
N THR A 196 -10.31 -11.53 6.96
CA THR A 196 -9.34 -12.48 6.40
C THR A 196 -8.59 -13.28 7.49
N SER A 197 -8.50 -12.75 8.71
CA SER A 197 -7.88 -13.45 9.86
C SER A 197 -8.73 -14.59 10.46
N MET A 198 -10.07 -14.53 10.32
CA MET A 198 -10.97 -15.52 10.90
C MET A 198 -11.16 -16.72 9.97
N ARG A 199 -10.88 -17.94 10.47
CA ARG A 199 -11.17 -19.21 9.78
C ARG A 199 -12.68 -19.51 9.79
N LEU A 200 -13.46 -18.67 9.12
CA LEU A 200 -14.91 -18.83 9.03
C LEU A 200 -15.30 -20.03 8.15
N PRO A 201 -16.33 -20.81 8.51
CA PRO A 201 -16.85 -21.87 7.65
C PRO A 201 -17.35 -21.27 6.33
N LYS A 202 -17.22 -22.04 5.23
CA LYS A 202 -17.38 -21.55 3.84
C LYS A 202 -18.68 -20.75 3.62
N LYS A 203 -19.80 -21.21 4.18
CA LYS A 203 -21.11 -20.52 4.13
C LYS A 203 -21.11 -19.13 4.77
N GLN A 204 -20.45 -18.96 5.92
CA GLN A 204 -20.33 -17.64 6.55
C GLN A 204 -19.41 -16.71 5.75
N LYS A 205 -18.35 -17.26 5.14
CA LYS A 205 -17.48 -16.51 4.22
C LYS A 205 -18.21 -16.05 2.95
N ILE A 206 -19.18 -16.82 2.45
CA ILE A 206 -20.02 -16.43 1.29
C ILE A 206 -20.92 -15.23 1.62
N ILE A 207 -21.68 -15.27 2.72
CA ILE A 207 -22.55 -14.15 3.14
C ILE A 207 -21.71 -12.87 3.27
N LEU A 208 -20.53 -13.00 3.87
CA LEU A 208 -19.58 -11.92 4.06
C LEU A 208 -19.12 -11.34 2.71
N VAL A 209 -18.64 -12.17 1.78
CA VAL A 209 -18.24 -11.75 0.43
C VAL A 209 -19.39 -11.07 -0.31
N ILE A 210 -20.64 -11.52 -0.14
CA ILE A 210 -21.82 -10.86 -0.72
C ILE A 210 -21.98 -9.44 -0.16
N THR A 211 -21.90 -9.23 1.17
CA THR A 211 -21.91 -7.88 1.76
C THR A 211 -20.79 -6.97 1.24
N PHE A 212 -19.58 -7.50 1.04
CA PHE A 212 -18.47 -6.72 0.47
C PHE A 212 -18.65 -6.45 -1.03
N GLY A 213 -19.24 -7.38 -1.78
CA GLY A 213 -19.61 -7.17 -3.18
C GLY A 213 -20.59 -6.02 -3.38
N PHE A 214 -21.57 -5.85 -2.48
CA PHE A 214 -22.44 -4.67 -2.51
C PHE A 214 -21.70 -3.35 -2.23
N GLY A 215 -20.65 -3.35 -1.40
CA GLY A 215 -19.79 -2.18 -1.21
C GLY A 215 -19.03 -1.77 -2.48
N ILE A 216 -18.48 -2.75 -3.22
CA ILE A 216 -17.86 -2.50 -4.53
C ILE A 216 -18.89 -1.96 -5.53
N PHE A 217 -20.10 -2.52 -5.53
CA PHE A 217 -21.17 -2.09 -6.42
C PHE A 217 -21.62 -0.63 -6.19
N VAL A 218 -21.69 -0.17 -4.93
CA VAL A 218 -21.92 1.25 -4.61
C VAL A 218 -20.81 2.13 -5.19
N ALA A 219 -19.54 1.80 -4.97
CA ALA A 219 -18.42 2.56 -5.52
C ALA A 219 -18.39 2.59 -7.06
N ILE A 220 -18.91 1.56 -7.75
CA ILE A 220 -19.10 1.57 -9.20
C ILE A 220 -20.22 2.53 -9.61
N ILE A 221 -21.34 2.56 -8.88
CA ILE A 221 -22.45 3.51 -9.12
C ILE A 221 -21.96 4.96 -9.02
N ASP A 222 -21.06 5.25 -8.07
CA ASP A 222 -20.46 6.59 -7.94
C ASP A 222 -19.69 7.02 -9.18
N VAL A 223 -18.84 6.14 -9.71
CA VAL A 223 -18.07 6.41 -10.93
C VAL A 223 -18.99 6.59 -12.14
N VAL A 224 -20.01 5.75 -12.29
CA VAL A 224 -21.01 5.84 -13.36
C VAL A 224 -21.78 7.16 -13.29
N ARG A 225 -22.18 7.58 -12.09
CA ARG A 225 -22.84 8.88 -11.87
C ARG A 225 -21.95 10.05 -12.27
N ILE A 226 -20.67 10.03 -11.88
CA ILE A 226 -19.71 11.09 -12.20
C ILE A 226 -19.55 11.22 -13.73
N ALA A 227 -19.48 10.10 -14.46
CA ALA A 227 -19.44 10.10 -15.93
C ALA A 227 -20.64 10.82 -16.55
N TYR A 228 -21.87 10.45 -16.18
CA TYR A 228 -23.07 11.14 -16.66
C TYR A 228 -23.11 12.63 -16.28
N LEU A 229 -22.59 12.99 -15.10
CA LEU A 229 -22.55 14.36 -14.62
C LEU A 229 -21.50 15.22 -15.34
N GLN A 230 -20.35 14.64 -15.73
CA GLN A 230 -19.34 15.33 -16.55
C GLN A 230 -19.74 15.42 -18.02
N ASP A 231 -20.42 14.41 -18.58
CA ASP A 231 -20.95 14.53 -19.94
C ASP A 231 -22.01 15.64 -20.06
N ALA A 232 -22.79 15.87 -18.99
CA ALA A 232 -23.64 17.05 -18.87
C ALA A 232 -22.82 18.36 -18.94
N GLN A 233 -21.69 18.44 -18.24
CA GLN A 233 -20.79 19.60 -18.32
C GLN A 233 -20.12 19.75 -19.69
N ARG A 234 -19.66 18.67 -20.32
CA ARG A 234 -19.12 18.71 -21.69
C ARG A 234 -20.14 19.28 -22.67
N ALA A 235 -21.40 18.82 -22.60
CA ALA A 235 -22.48 19.36 -23.42
C ALA A 235 -22.73 20.86 -23.16
N THR A 236 -22.79 21.27 -21.89
CA THR A 236 -22.96 22.69 -21.50
C THR A 236 -21.77 23.58 -21.94
N LEU A 237 -20.53 23.10 -21.81
CA LEU A 237 -19.32 23.82 -22.21
C LEU A 237 -19.21 23.96 -23.72
N ARG A 238 -19.51 22.90 -24.49
CA ARG A 238 -19.54 22.95 -25.96
C ARG A 238 -20.60 23.95 -26.45
N ALA A 239 -21.79 23.99 -25.84
CA ALA A 239 -22.82 24.98 -26.16
C ALA A 239 -22.35 26.43 -25.86
N ALA A 240 -21.71 26.65 -24.70
CA ALA A 240 -21.16 27.95 -24.31
C ALA A 240 -19.92 28.40 -25.13
N GLN A 241 -19.35 27.52 -25.97
CA GLN A 241 -18.32 27.88 -26.96
C GLN A 241 -18.91 28.25 -28.33
N THR A 242 -20.15 27.86 -28.62
CA THR A 242 -20.87 28.23 -29.85
C THR A 242 -21.59 29.58 -29.76
N ASP A 243 -22.12 29.94 -28.58
CA ASP A 243 -22.76 31.24 -28.36
C ASP A 243 -21.85 32.18 -27.56
N HIS A 244 -21.73 33.43 -28.01
CA HIS A 244 -20.82 34.41 -27.40
C HIS A 244 -21.28 34.87 -26.00
N ALA A 245 -20.52 34.45 -24.98
CA ALA A 245 -20.36 35.15 -23.70
C ALA A 245 -21.64 35.49 -22.91
N GLU A 246 -22.50 34.49 -22.65
CA GLU A 246 -23.51 34.62 -21.59
C GLU A 246 -22.87 34.59 -20.19
N SER A 247 -23.29 35.51 -19.32
CA SER A 247 -22.89 35.53 -17.91
C SER A 247 -23.47 34.32 -17.17
N GLY A 248 -22.82 33.87 -16.08
CA GLY A 248 -23.21 32.65 -15.36
C GLY A 248 -24.63 32.63 -14.76
N ASN A 249 -25.34 33.77 -14.79
CA ASN A 249 -26.75 33.87 -14.43
C ASN A 249 -27.70 33.47 -15.58
N ASP A 250 -27.32 33.66 -16.84
CA ASP A 250 -28.15 33.39 -18.02
C ASP A 250 -28.12 31.92 -18.43
N GLN A 251 -26.98 31.25 -18.26
CA GLN A 251 -26.81 29.80 -18.47
C GLN A 251 -27.79 28.94 -17.64
N ARG A 252 -28.35 29.49 -16.55
CA ARG A 252 -29.37 28.86 -15.68
C ARG A 252 -30.82 29.10 -16.14
N ASN A 253 -31.00 29.93 -17.16
CA ASN A 253 -32.26 30.23 -17.84
C ASN A 253 -32.32 29.55 -19.21
N THR A 254 -31.19 29.48 -19.93
CA THR A 254 -31.06 28.96 -21.32
C THR A 254 -30.70 27.47 -21.40
N GLY A 255 -29.95 26.92 -20.43
CA GLY A 255 -29.43 25.55 -20.50
C GLY A 255 -30.44 24.42 -20.22
N ASP A 256 -30.21 23.27 -20.86
CA ASP A 256 -30.99 22.02 -20.79
C ASP A 256 -30.84 21.25 -19.44
N PHE A 257 -30.76 21.98 -18.33
CA PHE A 257 -30.41 21.49 -17.00
C PHE A 257 -31.31 20.34 -16.51
N ALA A 258 -32.61 20.42 -16.79
CA ALA A 258 -33.59 19.42 -16.38
C ALA A 258 -33.40 18.06 -17.09
N TRP A 259 -32.93 18.08 -18.35
CA TRP A 259 -32.69 16.88 -19.15
C TRP A 259 -31.49 16.08 -18.65
N TYR A 260 -30.35 16.76 -18.45
CA TYR A 260 -29.10 16.12 -18.04
C TYR A 260 -29.07 15.76 -16.55
N SER A 261 -29.56 16.64 -15.66
CA SER A 261 -29.53 16.38 -14.20
C SER A 261 -30.42 15.22 -13.78
N SER A 262 -31.47 14.91 -14.57
CA SER A 262 -32.44 13.85 -14.27
C SER A 262 -31.79 12.46 -14.08
N LEU A 263 -30.83 12.08 -14.93
CA LEU A 263 -30.10 10.82 -14.81
C LEU A 263 -29.13 10.83 -13.62
N SER A 264 -28.46 11.95 -13.35
CA SER A 264 -27.57 12.07 -12.19
C SER A 264 -28.35 11.93 -10.88
N PHE A 265 -29.51 12.57 -10.76
CA PHE A 265 -30.37 12.47 -9.57
C PHE A 265 -30.98 11.08 -9.39
N MET A 266 -31.32 10.39 -10.48
CA MET A 266 -31.71 8.98 -10.46
C MET A 266 -30.58 8.10 -9.88
N TRP A 267 -29.36 8.21 -10.40
CA TRP A 267 -28.22 7.42 -9.89
C TRP A 267 -27.87 7.74 -8.43
N SER A 268 -27.91 9.02 -8.03
CA SER A 268 -27.77 9.41 -6.61
C SER A 268 -28.86 8.84 -5.70
N THR A 269 -30.07 8.64 -6.22
CA THR A 269 -31.17 7.97 -5.48
C THR A 269 -30.92 6.46 -5.36
N VAL A 270 -30.43 5.83 -6.43
CA VAL A 270 -30.01 4.42 -6.43
C VAL A 270 -28.88 4.18 -5.43
N GLU A 271 -27.84 5.03 -5.42
CA GLU A 271 -26.70 5.00 -4.49
C GLU A 271 -27.15 4.98 -3.02
N ILE A 272 -27.97 5.95 -2.59
CA ILE A 272 -28.50 6.01 -1.22
C ILE A 272 -29.27 4.73 -0.87
N ASN A 273 -30.20 4.31 -1.75
CA ASN A 273 -31.04 3.15 -1.51
C ASN A 273 -30.22 1.84 -1.44
N VAL A 274 -29.22 1.68 -2.30
CA VAL A 274 -28.31 0.52 -2.29
C VAL A 274 -27.36 0.54 -1.09
N GLY A 275 -26.87 1.72 -0.68
CA GLY A 275 -26.08 1.89 0.54
C GLY A 275 -26.85 1.47 1.80
N ILE A 276 -28.12 1.87 1.91
CA ILE A 276 -29.00 1.45 3.01
C ILE A 276 -29.25 -0.06 2.97
N MET A 277 -29.54 -0.64 1.80
CA MET A 277 -29.69 -2.10 1.64
C MET A 277 -28.44 -2.84 2.09
N CYS A 278 -27.25 -2.43 1.63
CA CYS A 278 -25.95 -2.98 2.01
C CYS A 278 -25.73 -2.94 3.53
N GLY A 279 -25.96 -1.78 4.14
CA GLY A 279 -25.86 -1.60 5.60
C GLY A 279 -26.87 -2.43 6.39
N CYS A 280 -28.00 -2.85 5.80
CA CYS A 280 -28.98 -3.70 6.46
C CYS A 280 -28.60 -5.18 6.50
N VAL A 281 -27.88 -5.72 5.50
CA VAL A 281 -27.60 -7.16 5.38
C VAL A 281 -26.96 -7.80 6.63
N PRO A 282 -25.95 -7.20 7.31
CA PRO A 282 -25.36 -7.80 8.51
C PRO A 282 -26.36 -8.05 9.65
N ALA A 283 -27.41 -7.24 9.75
CA ALA A 283 -28.45 -7.35 10.76
C ALA A 283 -29.51 -8.44 10.44
N LEU A 284 -29.52 -9.00 9.23
CA LEU A 284 -30.49 -10.02 8.80
C LEU A 284 -30.11 -11.46 9.19
N LYS A 285 -28.85 -11.72 9.59
CA LYS A 285 -28.35 -13.05 9.98
C LYS A 285 -29.23 -13.80 11.01
N PRO A 286 -29.77 -13.16 12.08
CA PRO A 286 -30.65 -13.84 13.05
C PRO A 286 -32.00 -14.26 12.44
N LEU A 287 -32.53 -13.44 11.53
CA LEU A 287 -33.80 -13.69 10.85
C LEU A 287 -33.67 -14.83 9.84
N ALA A 288 -32.58 -14.85 9.05
CA ALA A 288 -32.25 -15.97 8.16
C ALA A 288 -32.11 -17.31 8.90
N ARG A 289 -31.45 -17.32 10.07
CA ARG A 289 -31.35 -18.52 10.93
C ARG A 289 -32.71 -19.05 11.41
N ARG A 290 -33.70 -18.18 11.61
CA ARG A 290 -35.01 -18.55 12.17
C ARG A 290 -36.03 -18.99 11.12
N PHE A 291 -36.02 -18.39 9.94
CA PHE A 291 -37.00 -18.67 8.87
C PHE A 291 -36.47 -19.58 7.75
N LEU A 292 -35.14 -19.70 7.59
CA LEU A 292 -34.50 -20.56 6.59
C LEU A 292 -33.39 -21.43 7.23
N PRO A 293 -33.70 -22.26 8.24
CA PRO A 293 -32.71 -23.08 8.92
C PRO A 293 -31.97 -24.05 7.96
N SER A 294 -32.67 -24.59 6.97
CA SER A 294 -32.12 -25.47 5.92
C SER A 294 -31.08 -24.82 5.01
N TRP A 295 -31.03 -23.48 4.91
CA TRP A 295 -29.97 -22.77 4.18
C TRP A 295 -28.69 -22.60 5.02
N VAL A 296 -28.81 -22.59 6.36
CA VAL A 296 -27.70 -22.33 7.28
C VAL A 296 -27.06 -23.63 7.78
N ILE A 297 -27.85 -24.68 7.99
CA ILE A 297 -27.38 -26.00 8.45
C ILE A 297 -26.65 -26.73 7.31
N ASP A 298 -25.55 -27.40 7.63
CA ASP A 298 -24.82 -28.26 6.67
C ASP A 298 -25.34 -29.70 6.74
N HIS A 299 -26.11 -30.13 5.73
CA HIS A 299 -26.53 -31.52 5.58
C HIS A 299 -25.39 -32.48 5.19
N THR A 300 -24.15 -32.00 5.05
CA THR A 300 -22.99 -32.81 4.64
C THR A 300 -22.43 -33.72 5.73
N THR A 301 -22.81 -33.54 7.01
CA THR A 301 -22.35 -34.42 8.11
C THR A 301 -23.23 -35.65 8.37
N MET A 302 -24.45 -35.73 7.81
CA MET A 302 -25.35 -36.87 8.04
C MET A 302 -25.17 -38.03 7.05
N ARG A 303 -24.41 -37.85 5.96
CA ARG A 303 -24.29 -38.89 4.91
C ARG A 303 -23.22 -39.95 5.18
N ASP A 304 -22.26 -39.68 6.07
CA ASP A 304 -21.21 -40.64 6.45
C ASP A 304 -21.63 -41.60 7.58
N GLN A 305 -22.76 -41.38 8.26
CA GLN A 305 -23.23 -42.25 9.36
C GLN A 305 -24.19 -43.38 8.91
N THR A 306 -24.51 -43.48 7.62
CA THR A 306 -25.43 -44.51 7.08
C THR A 306 -24.73 -45.64 6.31
N ALA A 307 -23.40 -45.73 6.37
CA ALA A 307 -22.61 -46.69 5.60
C ALA A 307 -21.57 -47.46 6.44
N THR A 308 -21.93 -47.88 7.66
CA THR A 308 -21.13 -48.83 8.46
C THR A 308 -22.00 -49.52 9.52
N HIS A 309 -22.58 -50.68 9.20
CA HIS A 309 -22.90 -51.76 10.14
C HIS A 309 -23.25 -53.05 9.37
N THR A 310 -23.10 -54.21 10.04
CA THR A 310 -22.97 -55.57 9.48
C THR A 310 -21.65 -55.80 8.71
N SER A 311 -20.86 -56.86 8.93
CA SER A 311 -20.66 -57.84 10.02
C SER A 311 -19.27 -58.51 9.70
N ASP A 312 -18.48 -59.19 10.54
CA ASP A 312 -18.67 -59.98 11.78
C ASP A 312 -17.40 -59.89 12.69
N GLU A 313 -17.34 -60.72 13.75
CA GLU A 313 -16.47 -60.60 14.93
C GLU A 313 -15.15 -61.46 14.87
N PRO A 314 -14.48 -61.94 15.96
CA PRO A 314 -13.09 -61.60 16.29
C PRO A 314 -12.07 -62.78 16.17
N VAL A 315 -10.80 -62.56 16.59
CA VAL A 315 -9.93 -63.45 17.45
C VAL A 315 -8.39 -63.33 17.19
N LEU A 316 -7.63 -63.11 18.29
CA LEU A 316 -6.17 -63.35 18.52
C LEU A 316 -5.11 -62.58 17.65
N HIS A 317 -3.85 -62.36 18.09
CA HIS A 317 -3.03 -63.04 19.11
C HIS A 317 -2.01 -62.06 19.83
N PRO A 318 -0.98 -62.51 20.60
CA PRO A 318 -0.67 -62.04 21.96
C PRO A 318 0.53 -61.03 22.01
N ASP A 319 1.19 -60.61 23.11
CA ASP A 319 1.54 -61.27 24.38
C ASP A 319 1.75 -60.29 25.57
N ILE A 320 1.76 -60.86 26.78
CA ILE A 320 1.99 -60.20 28.08
C ILE A 320 3.46 -60.44 28.52
N VAL A 321 4.00 -59.62 29.43
CA VAL A 321 4.77 -60.00 30.66
C VAL A 321 5.73 -58.89 31.12
N ASP A 322 5.32 -58.25 32.23
CA ASP A 322 6.11 -57.76 33.38
C ASP A 322 7.52 -57.13 33.22
N SER A 323 7.83 -56.04 33.94
CA SER A 323 8.09 -56.20 35.38
C SER A 323 7.97 -54.95 36.27
N ARG A 324 7.20 -55.12 37.36
CA ARG A 324 7.45 -54.63 38.74
C ARG A 324 7.43 -53.10 39.01
N ARG A 325 6.42 -52.67 39.78
CA ARG A 325 6.69 -51.99 41.07
C ARG A 325 5.70 -52.41 42.16
N ARG A 326 6.24 -52.60 43.37
CA ARG A 326 5.61 -53.18 44.55
C ARG A 326 4.76 -52.12 45.27
N SER A 327 3.59 -52.51 45.77
CA SER A 327 2.70 -51.71 46.63
C SER A 327 3.17 -51.68 48.08
N ASP A 328 2.75 -50.67 48.87
CA ASP A 328 2.27 -50.83 50.26
C ASP A 328 1.61 -49.54 50.84
N PRO A 329 0.82 -49.59 51.93
CA PRO A 329 -0.59 -49.20 51.80
C PRO A 329 -1.22 -48.48 53.03
N LEU A 330 -1.48 -47.17 52.98
CA LEU A 330 -2.16 -46.45 54.08
C LEU A 330 -3.14 -45.37 53.61
N THR A 331 -4.40 -45.75 53.32
CA THR A 331 -5.62 -44.98 53.66
C THR A 331 -6.89 -45.77 53.30
N PRO A 332 -7.92 -45.83 54.18
CA PRO A 332 -9.18 -46.54 53.91
C PRO A 332 -10.17 -45.68 53.10
N PRO A 333 -11.16 -46.30 52.41
CA PRO A 333 -12.19 -45.58 51.67
C PRO A 333 -13.32 -45.08 52.59
N VAL A 334 -13.90 -43.92 52.27
CA VAL A 334 -15.15 -43.46 52.88
C VAL A 334 -16.13 -42.98 51.79
N SER A 335 -17.30 -43.62 51.77
CA SER A 335 -18.48 -43.27 50.98
C SER A 335 -19.58 -42.69 51.93
N PRO A 336 -20.77 -42.28 51.47
CA PRO A 336 -20.95 -40.87 51.09
C PRO A 336 -22.20 -40.21 51.72
N THR A 337 -22.05 -39.25 52.64
CA THR A 337 -23.19 -38.44 53.14
C THR A 337 -22.81 -37.02 53.62
N SER A 338 -23.01 -36.00 52.78
CA SER A 338 -23.42 -34.65 53.24
C SER A 338 -23.98 -33.82 52.07
N LYS A 339 -24.97 -32.96 52.35
CA LYS A 339 -25.77 -32.21 51.35
C LYS A 339 -24.93 -31.15 50.60
N PRO A 340 -25.26 -30.83 49.33
CA PRO A 340 -24.66 -29.71 48.62
C PRO A 340 -25.12 -28.35 49.20
N PRO A 341 -24.26 -27.31 49.19
CA PRO A 341 -24.63 -25.94 49.56
C PRO A 341 -25.47 -25.27 48.45
N PRO A 342 -26.22 -24.20 48.76
CA PRO A 342 -27.07 -23.51 47.79
C PRO A 342 -26.27 -22.76 46.71
N PRO A 343 -26.83 -22.57 45.50
CA PRO A 343 -26.13 -21.91 44.41
C PRO A 343 -25.85 -20.44 44.73
N ARG A 344 -24.58 -20.04 44.62
CA ARG A 344 -24.19 -18.62 44.64
C ARG A 344 -24.65 -17.94 43.34
N SER A 345 -25.35 -16.83 43.49
CA SER A 345 -25.77 -15.97 42.38
C SER A 345 -24.58 -15.31 41.68
N SER A 346 -24.24 -15.77 40.48
CA SER A 346 -23.47 -14.95 39.53
C SER A 346 -24.42 -14.03 38.78
N SER A 347 -24.25 -12.72 38.95
CA SER A 347 -24.98 -11.67 38.23
C SER A 347 -24.96 -11.90 36.71
N GLY A 348 -26.13 -11.85 36.08
CA GLY A 348 -26.27 -12.11 34.66
C GLY A 348 -25.71 -10.99 33.77
N GLU A 349 -24.46 -11.13 33.33
CA GLU A 349 -24.02 -10.46 32.10
C GLU A 349 -24.55 -11.23 30.88
N PRO A 350 -25.30 -10.60 29.97
CA PRO A 350 -25.83 -11.29 28.80
C PRO A 350 -24.74 -11.44 27.73
N LEU A 351 -24.61 -12.67 27.20
CA LEU A 351 -23.61 -13.08 26.20
C LEU A 351 -23.37 -12.04 25.09
N GLY A 352 -22.10 -11.80 24.75
CA GLY A 352 -21.71 -10.87 23.71
C GLY A 352 -22.00 -11.42 22.31
N MET A 353 -22.23 -10.51 21.35
CA MET A 353 -22.35 -10.87 19.92
C MET A 353 -21.14 -11.68 19.43
N MET A 354 -19.95 -11.42 19.97
CA MET A 354 -18.73 -12.15 19.59
C MET A 354 -18.77 -13.61 20.05
N ASP A 355 -19.23 -13.88 21.28
CA ASP A 355 -19.35 -15.25 21.81
C ASP A 355 -20.39 -16.06 21.01
N PHE A 356 -21.49 -15.41 20.62
CA PHE A 356 -22.49 -15.97 19.69
C PHE A 356 -21.98 -16.19 18.25
N LEU A 357 -20.84 -15.59 17.89
CA LEU A 357 -20.17 -15.77 16.59
C LEU A 357 -19.02 -16.79 16.65
N THR A 358 -18.51 -17.12 17.84
CA THR A 358 -17.32 -17.98 18.02
C THR A 358 -17.61 -19.36 18.63
N THR A 359 -18.77 -19.59 19.27
CA THR A 359 -19.15 -20.92 19.78
C THR A 359 -19.63 -21.85 18.65
N PRO A 360 -18.99 -23.02 18.44
CA PRO A 360 -19.65 -24.17 17.84
C PRO A 360 -20.63 -24.78 18.85
N ASP A 361 -21.71 -25.40 18.38
CA ASP A 361 -22.59 -26.19 19.23
C ASP A 361 -21.79 -27.33 19.88
N MET A 362 -21.82 -27.40 21.21
CA MET A 362 -21.07 -28.35 22.05
C MET A 362 -22.00 -28.88 23.15
N ASP A 363 -22.95 -29.74 22.76
CA ASP A 363 -23.52 -30.70 23.69
C ASP A 363 -22.63 -31.96 23.70
N GLU A 364 -22.44 -32.51 24.90
CA GLU A 364 -21.66 -33.72 25.23
C GLU A 364 -20.13 -33.72 25.00
N LEU A 365 -19.38 -33.63 26.11
CA LEU A 365 -18.10 -34.34 26.37
C LEU A 365 -17.76 -34.22 27.88
N PRO A 366 -17.21 -35.26 28.54
CA PRO A 366 -17.12 -35.31 30.00
C PRO A 366 -15.94 -34.48 30.56
N GLN A 367 -16.16 -33.86 31.73
CA GLN A 367 -15.17 -33.01 32.40
C GLN A 367 -14.00 -33.84 32.98
N LEU A 368 -12.79 -33.63 32.46
CA LEU A 368 -11.55 -34.04 33.13
C LEU A 368 -11.19 -33.02 34.22
N ARG A 369 -10.96 -33.52 35.45
CA ARG A 369 -10.59 -32.70 36.62
C ARG A 369 -9.17 -32.12 36.46
N PRO A 370 -8.91 -30.88 36.94
CA PRO A 370 -7.55 -30.36 37.02
C PRO A 370 -6.78 -31.00 38.18
N SER A 371 -5.61 -31.58 37.90
CA SER A 371 -4.64 -32.00 38.91
C SER A 371 -3.53 -30.95 39.09
N ASN A 372 -3.28 -30.56 40.34
CA ASN A 372 -2.21 -29.62 40.67
C ASN A 372 -0.83 -30.28 40.47
N THR A 373 0.08 -29.62 39.77
CA THR A 373 1.52 -29.88 39.93
C THR A 373 2.30 -28.56 39.92
N ALA A 374 2.85 -28.17 41.07
CA ALA A 374 3.53 -26.90 41.26
C ALA A 374 5.05 -27.03 40.98
N ILE A 375 5.45 -27.07 39.70
CA ILE A 375 6.87 -26.94 39.29
C ILE A 375 6.99 -26.08 38.00
N THR A 376 6.66 -24.79 38.09
CA THR A 376 6.90 -23.83 36.99
C THR A 376 7.24 -22.42 37.47
N TYR A 377 8.26 -22.29 38.34
CA TYR A 377 8.78 -20.97 38.79
C TYR A 377 10.12 -20.57 38.14
N ALA A 378 10.54 -21.24 37.06
CA ALA A 378 11.83 -21.03 36.39
C ALA A 378 11.73 -20.65 34.89
N THR A 379 10.55 -20.30 34.37
CA THR A 379 10.36 -19.91 32.95
C THR A 379 9.52 -18.65 32.74
N THR A 380 9.19 -17.92 33.81
CA THR A 380 8.26 -16.77 33.78
C THR A 380 8.87 -15.47 33.24
N GLU A 381 10.19 -15.43 32.96
CA GLU A 381 10.86 -14.21 32.49
C GLU A 381 10.94 -14.08 30.96
N HIS A 382 10.79 -15.18 30.20
CA HIS A 382 10.93 -15.17 28.74
C HIS A 382 9.61 -15.03 27.95
N THR A 383 8.45 -14.94 28.61
CA THR A 383 7.14 -14.71 27.96
C THR A 383 6.62 -13.28 28.10
N ARG A 384 7.52 -12.29 27.92
CA ARG A 384 7.08 -10.89 27.72
C ARG A 384 6.37 -10.79 26.37
N ARG A 385 5.03 -10.76 26.42
CA ARG A 385 4.08 -10.74 25.27
C ARG A 385 4.65 -10.05 24.02
N HIS A 386 5.01 -10.83 23.00
CA HIS A 386 5.05 -10.33 21.63
C HIS A 386 3.63 -9.95 21.20
N SER A 387 3.37 -8.65 21.03
CA SER A 387 2.19 -8.20 20.31
C SER A 387 2.39 -8.48 18.83
N ILE A 388 1.72 -9.51 18.30
CA ILE A 388 1.66 -9.75 16.86
C ILE A 388 1.08 -8.48 16.20
N PRO A 389 1.81 -7.83 15.27
CA PRO A 389 1.30 -6.62 14.63
C PRO A 389 0.08 -6.94 13.76
N PHE A 390 -0.81 -5.95 13.59
CA PHE A 390 -2.12 -6.10 12.93
C PHE A 390 -2.06 -6.53 11.43
N PHE A 391 -0.86 -6.73 10.87
CA PHE A 391 -0.65 -7.08 9.46
C PHE A 391 0.04 -8.43 9.24
N ASP A 392 0.36 -9.18 10.30
CA ASP A 392 0.99 -10.51 10.26
C ASP A 392 -0.03 -11.67 10.33
N PHE A 393 -1.32 -11.39 10.04
CA PHE A 393 -2.40 -12.38 10.16
C PHE A 393 -2.44 -13.44 9.04
N VAL A 394 -1.57 -13.36 8.04
CA VAL A 394 -1.39 -14.40 7.02
C VAL A 394 -0.15 -15.22 7.35
N ASN A 395 -0.35 -16.23 8.20
CA ASN A 395 0.70 -17.11 8.72
C ASN A 395 1.38 -17.92 7.60
N THR A 396 2.38 -17.28 6.99
CA THR A 396 3.34 -17.86 6.06
C THR A 396 4.59 -18.15 6.90
N GLY A 397 4.78 -19.44 7.22
CA GLY A 397 5.58 -19.89 8.37
C GLY A 397 6.97 -19.26 8.52
N GLN A 398 7.35 -19.01 9.78
CA GLN A 398 8.62 -18.46 10.29
C GLN A 398 9.60 -17.98 9.21
N LYS A 399 9.41 -16.74 8.76
CA LYS A 399 10.31 -16.09 7.80
C LYS A 399 11.53 -15.56 8.55
N LYS A 400 12.72 -15.79 7.98
CA LYS A 400 13.92 -15.02 8.35
C LYS A 400 13.65 -13.51 8.20
N ASN A 401 14.07 -12.77 9.23
CA ASN A 401 14.19 -11.32 9.30
C ASN A 401 14.92 -10.73 8.09
N ILE A 402 14.63 -9.47 7.72
CA ILE A 402 15.29 -8.75 6.61
C ILE A 402 16.83 -8.78 6.70
N THR A 403 17.39 -8.68 7.92
CA THR A 403 18.83 -8.59 8.20
C THR A 403 19.58 -9.93 8.14
N LEU A 404 18.85 -11.04 8.11
CA LEU A 404 19.40 -12.42 8.07
C LEU A 404 19.31 -13.03 6.67
N ARG A 405 18.98 -12.23 5.65
CA ARG A 405 18.84 -12.70 4.26
C ARG A 405 20.20 -12.71 3.55
N SER A 406 20.54 -13.85 2.97
CA SER A 406 21.61 -13.94 1.96
C SER A 406 21.21 -13.18 0.69
N ASN A 407 22.19 -12.76 -0.12
CA ASN A 407 21.99 -12.06 -1.39
C ASN A 407 20.88 -12.70 -2.24
N ARG A 408 20.92 -14.03 -2.42
CA ARG A 408 19.94 -14.80 -3.21
C ARG A 408 18.53 -14.75 -2.63
N GLU A 409 18.40 -14.77 -1.30
CA GLU A 409 17.09 -14.70 -0.63
C GLU A 409 16.54 -13.26 -0.57
N SER A 410 17.41 -12.24 -0.60
CA SER A 410 16.99 -10.82 -0.61
C SER A 410 16.51 -10.31 -1.96
N VAL A 411 16.86 -10.96 -3.09
CA VAL A 411 16.45 -10.50 -4.44
C VAL A 411 14.94 -10.33 -4.55
N TYR A 412 14.15 -11.32 -4.12
CA TYR A 412 12.69 -11.26 -4.29
C TYR A 412 12.03 -10.14 -3.47
N PRO A 413 12.26 -9.99 -2.15
CA PRO A 413 11.70 -8.88 -1.40
C PRO A 413 12.17 -7.50 -1.89
N VAL A 414 13.45 -7.36 -2.24
CA VAL A 414 13.99 -6.10 -2.79
C VAL A 414 13.31 -5.78 -4.13
N LEU A 415 13.24 -6.74 -5.06
CA LEU A 415 12.60 -6.54 -6.37
C LEU A 415 11.14 -6.09 -6.24
N MET A 416 10.37 -6.63 -5.30
CA MET A 416 9.00 -6.15 -5.06
C MET A 416 9.01 -4.65 -4.72
N VAL A 417 9.81 -4.22 -3.73
CA VAL A 417 9.88 -2.80 -3.33
C VAL A 417 10.51 -1.93 -4.43
N THR A 418 11.43 -2.45 -5.24
CA THR A 418 11.95 -1.78 -6.45
C THR A 418 10.84 -1.56 -7.50
N VAL A 419 9.92 -2.51 -7.68
CA VAL A 419 8.75 -2.34 -8.56
C VAL A 419 7.79 -1.30 -7.99
N LEU A 420 7.56 -1.26 -6.67
CA LEU A 420 6.82 -0.16 -6.03
C LEU A 420 7.49 1.19 -6.29
N PHE A 421 8.82 1.27 -6.21
CA PHE A 421 9.60 2.47 -6.55
C PHE A 421 9.44 2.90 -8.02
N PHE A 422 9.51 1.99 -8.99
CA PHE A 422 9.18 2.31 -10.39
C PHE A 422 7.75 2.85 -10.53
N VAL A 423 6.79 2.13 -9.96
CA VAL A 423 5.35 2.41 -10.08
C VAL A 423 4.99 3.75 -9.45
N TRP A 424 5.52 4.05 -8.27
CA TRP A 424 5.33 5.32 -7.60
C TRP A 424 6.08 6.45 -8.30
N GLY A 425 7.33 6.26 -8.73
CA GLY A 425 8.06 7.26 -9.52
C GLY A 425 7.33 7.64 -10.82
N PHE A 426 6.72 6.65 -11.47
CA PHE A 426 5.83 6.86 -12.61
C PHE A 426 4.58 7.66 -12.23
N ALA A 427 3.86 7.28 -11.17
CA ALA A 427 2.66 8.02 -10.71
C ALA A 427 2.98 9.45 -10.26
N TYR A 428 4.12 9.69 -9.62
CA TYR A 428 4.60 11.00 -9.19
C TYR A 428 4.91 11.92 -10.38
N GLY A 429 5.73 11.45 -11.33
CA GLY A 429 5.99 12.20 -12.56
C GLY A 429 4.74 12.46 -13.39
N PHE A 430 3.69 11.65 -13.20
CA PHE A 430 2.39 11.87 -13.83
C PHE A 430 1.66 13.03 -13.14
N LEU A 431 1.55 12.95 -11.81
CA LEU A 431 0.91 13.97 -10.98
C LEU A 431 1.52 15.36 -11.18
N ASP A 432 2.85 15.45 -11.26
CA ASP A 432 3.57 16.71 -11.48
C ASP A 432 3.17 17.39 -12.79
N VAL A 433 3.12 16.65 -13.90
CA VAL A 433 2.64 17.20 -15.18
C VAL A 433 1.19 17.64 -15.11
N LEU A 434 0.29 16.88 -14.48
CA LEU A 434 -1.10 17.32 -14.27
C LEU A 434 -1.16 18.62 -13.45
N ASN A 435 -0.35 18.71 -12.39
CA ASN A 435 -0.33 19.85 -11.49
C ASN A 435 0.15 21.13 -12.19
N SER A 436 1.20 21.04 -13.02
CA SER A 436 1.66 22.17 -13.84
C SER A 436 0.60 22.68 -14.83
N ARG A 437 -0.21 21.77 -15.42
CA ARG A 437 -1.35 22.17 -16.27
C ARG A 437 -2.48 22.83 -15.50
N PHE A 438 -2.74 22.43 -14.25
CA PHE A 438 -3.68 23.18 -13.42
C PHE A 438 -3.19 24.56 -13.04
N GLN A 439 -1.89 24.74 -12.77
CA GLN A 439 -1.33 26.06 -12.49
C GLN A 439 -1.53 27.01 -13.68
N GLU A 440 -1.31 26.51 -14.91
CA GLU A 440 -1.59 27.25 -16.15
C GLU A 440 -3.09 27.59 -16.32
N VAL A 441 -4.00 26.63 -16.12
CA VAL A 441 -5.46 26.82 -16.35
C VAL A 441 -6.14 27.61 -15.22
N ALA A 442 -5.70 27.44 -13.98
CA ALA A 442 -6.20 28.20 -12.83
C ALA A 442 -5.58 29.62 -12.75
N HIS A 443 -4.70 29.99 -13.70
CA HIS A 443 -3.97 31.25 -13.73
C HIS A 443 -3.23 31.55 -12.40
N MET A 444 -2.64 30.52 -11.79
CA MET A 444 -1.87 30.68 -10.56
C MET A 444 -0.65 31.56 -10.78
N SER A 445 -0.39 32.46 -9.84
CA SER A 445 0.81 33.27 -9.84
C SER A 445 2.05 32.46 -9.46
N ASP A 446 3.24 32.95 -9.84
CA ASP A 446 4.51 32.26 -9.60
C ASP A 446 4.73 31.89 -8.12
N TRP A 447 4.33 32.77 -7.18
CA TRP A 447 4.50 32.52 -5.75
C TRP A 447 3.52 31.46 -5.22
N GLU A 448 2.31 31.36 -5.81
CA GLU A 448 1.35 30.29 -5.49
C GLU A 448 1.90 28.95 -5.97
N THR A 449 2.46 28.90 -7.17
CA THR A 449 3.14 27.71 -7.73
C THR A 449 4.28 27.22 -6.81
N VAL A 450 5.16 28.14 -6.38
CA VAL A 450 6.26 27.81 -5.44
C VAL A 450 5.73 27.44 -4.05
N GLY A 451 4.67 28.10 -3.57
CA GLY A 451 4.01 27.76 -2.31
C GLY A 451 3.34 26.38 -2.34
N GLN A 452 2.81 25.97 -3.49
CA GLN A 452 2.20 24.66 -3.70
C GLN A 452 3.23 23.53 -3.69
N HIS A 453 4.37 23.72 -4.37
CA HIS A 453 5.53 22.83 -4.27
C HIS A 453 6.05 22.75 -2.82
N SER A 454 6.15 23.90 -2.14
CA SER A 454 6.57 23.95 -0.74
C SER A 454 5.62 23.17 0.19
N ALA A 455 4.31 23.25 -0.02
CA ALA A 455 3.32 22.54 0.80
C ALA A 455 3.45 21.00 0.69
N TYR A 456 3.80 20.48 -0.48
CA TYR A 456 4.14 19.07 -0.67
C TYR A 456 5.33 18.65 0.22
N TYR A 457 6.41 19.43 0.22
CA TYR A 457 7.60 19.14 1.04
C TYR A 457 7.44 19.45 2.54
N VAL A 458 6.53 20.34 2.94
CA VAL A 458 6.09 20.44 4.35
C VAL A 458 5.41 19.14 4.80
N GLY A 459 4.72 18.45 3.89
CA GLY A 459 4.21 17.10 4.11
C GLY A 459 5.30 16.07 4.43
N TYR A 460 6.48 16.22 3.82
CA TYR A 460 7.66 15.41 4.12
C TYR A 460 8.28 15.69 5.49
N ILE A 461 8.06 16.86 6.09
CA ILE A 461 8.47 17.13 7.49
C ILE A 461 7.45 16.51 8.45
N ILE A 462 6.17 16.85 8.27
CA ILE A 462 5.12 16.50 9.23
C ILE A 462 4.78 15.01 9.19
N GLY A 463 4.71 14.39 8.01
CA GLY A 463 4.35 12.98 7.82
C GLY A 463 5.23 12.01 8.63
N PRO A 464 6.56 11.97 8.39
CA PRO A 464 7.47 11.10 9.10
C PRO A 464 7.53 11.40 10.60
N LEU A 465 7.59 12.68 11.00
CA LEU A 465 7.75 13.05 12.41
C LEU A 465 6.52 12.74 13.27
N THR A 466 5.31 12.73 12.68
CA THR A 466 4.04 12.49 13.38
C THR A 466 3.54 11.05 13.22
N PHE A 467 2.50 10.80 12.43
CA PHE A 467 1.89 9.47 12.32
C PHE A 467 2.78 8.47 11.57
N GLY A 468 3.65 8.91 10.64
CA GLY A 468 4.58 8.04 9.93
C GLY A 468 5.48 7.26 10.90
N ARG A 469 6.09 7.95 11.86
CA ARG A 469 6.84 7.34 12.98
C ARG A 469 6.00 6.39 13.82
N ILE A 470 4.75 6.76 14.14
CA ILE A 470 3.83 5.93 14.94
C ILE A 470 3.52 4.61 14.21
N VAL A 471 3.19 4.68 12.92
CA VAL A 471 2.95 3.52 12.06
C VAL A 471 4.23 2.68 11.95
N PHE A 472 5.37 3.29 11.66
CA PHE A 472 6.61 2.55 11.40
C PHE A 472 7.14 1.81 12.64
N LYS A 473 7.05 2.44 13.83
CA LYS A 473 7.43 1.78 15.08
C LYS A 473 6.46 0.72 15.54
N ASN A 474 5.15 1.00 15.50
CA ASN A 474 4.16 0.10 16.10
C ASN A 474 3.72 -1.03 15.18
N TRP A 475 3.72 -0.81 13.85
CA TRP A 475 3.16 -1.74 12.86
C TRP A 475 4.18 -2.21 11.80
N GLY A 476 5.42 -1.73 11.83
CA GLY A 476 6.52 -2.24 11.00
C GLY A 476 6.57 -1.69 9.57
N PHE A 477 7.46 -2.27 8.76
CA PHE A 477 7.75 -1.81 7.39
C PHE A 477 6.54 -1.95 6.46
N LYS A 478 5.86 -3.10 6.49
CA LYS A 478 4.74 -3.40 5.58
C LYS A 478 3.58 -2.41 5.77
N ALA A 479 3.30 -2.05 7.02
CA ALA A 479 2.23 -1.12 7.38
C ALA A 479 2.40 0.28 6.76
N CYS A 480 3.64 0.78 6.70
CA CYS A 480 3.95 2.05 6.06
C CYS A 480 3.57 2.05 4.57
N TYR A 481 3.79 0.96 3.83
CA TYR A 481 3.38 0.88 2.41
C TYR A 481 1.86 1.02 2.25
N MET A 482 1.08 0.28 3.05
CA MET A 482 -0.38 0.30 2.95
C MET A 482 -0.97 1.64 3.39
N VAL A 483 -0.50 2.20 4.51
CA VAL A 483 -0.96 3.51 4.99
C VAL A 483 -0.52 4.62 4.04
N GLY A 484 0.73 4.65 3.59
CA GLY A 484 1.24 5.68 2.69
C GLY A 484 0.52 5.69 1.33
N LEU A 485 0.29 4.52 0.72
CA LEU A 485 -0.46 4.41 -0.54
C LEU A 485 -1.92 4.82 -0.36
N SER A 486 -2.54 4.51 0.78
CA SER A 486 -3.92 4.93 1.07
C SER A 486 -4.03 6.43 1.28
N VAL A 487 -3.11 7.05 2.01
CA VAL A 487 -3.07 8.51 2.22
C VAL A 487 -2.73 9.24 0.93
N TYR A 488 -1.81 8.70 0.12
CA TYR A 488 -1.51 9.22 -1.22
C TYR A 488 -2.75 9.16 -2.12
N ALA A 489 -3.44 8.02 -2.19
CA ALA A 489 -4.70 7.86 -2.92
C ALA A 489 -5.80 8.84 -2.47
N CYS A 490 -5.93 9.08 -1.17
CA CYS A 490 -6.82 10.11 -0.65
C CYS A 490 -6.41 11.51 -1.14
N GLY A 491 -5.12 11.87 -1.01
CA GLY A 491 -4.59 13.14 -1.48
C GLY A 491 -4.87 13.37 -2.97
N THR A 492 -4.62 12.39 -3.84
CA THR A 492 -4.91 12.49 -5.28
C THR A 492 -6.40 12.64 -5.58
N LEU A 493 -7.30 12.12 -4.74
CA LEU A 493 -8.74 12.38 -4.88
C LEU A 493 -9.14 13.79 -4.40
N VAL A 494 -8.46 14.39 -3.42
CA VAL A 494 -8.72 15.78 -2.98
C VAL A 494 -8.21 16.82 -4.00
N PHE A 495 -7.35 16.44 -4.95
CA PHE A 495 -7.05 17.30 -6.10
C PHE A 495 -8.26 17.54 -7.01
N TRP A 496 -9.17 16.57 -7.17
CA TRP A 496 -10.37 16.72 -8.00
C TRP A 496 -11.28 17.88 -7.53
N PRO A 497 -11.74 17.97 -6.26
CA PRO A 497 -12.53 19.13 -5.81
C PRO A 497 -11.70 20.43 -5.84
N SER A 498 -10.38 20.37 -5.61
CA SER A 498 -9.51 21.54 -5.70
C SER A 498 -9.51 22.15 -7.11
N ALA A 499 -9.44 21.30 -8.14
CA ALA A 499 -9.56 21.69 -9.54
C ALA A 499 -10.96 22.18 -9.91
N VAL A 500 -12.02 21.49 -9.45
CA VAL A 500 -13.42 21.90 -9.71
C VAL A 500 -13.76 23.25 -9.06
N LEU A 501 -13.15 23.56 -7.92
CA LEU A 501 -13.39 24.81 -7.18
C LEU A 501 -12.39 25.94 -7.51
N ASN A 502 -11.37 25.69 -8.35
CA ASN A 502 -10.27 26.62 -8.66
C ASN A 502 -9.71 27.33 -7.42
N SER A 503 -9.46 26.57 -6.35
CA SER A 503 -9.13 27.12 -5.03
C SER A 503 -7.70 26.81 -4.60
N PHE A 504 -6.83 27.82 -4.58
CA PHE A 504 -5.42 27.67 -4.16
C PHE A 504 -5.25 27.03 -2.76
N PRO A 505 -6.00 27.42 -1.70
CA PRO A 505 -5.95 26.73 -0.41
C PRO A 505 -6.32 25.24 -0.48
N ALA A 506 -7.26 24.84 -1.35
CA ALA A 506 -7.61 23.44 -1.52
C ALA A 506 -6.48 22.66 -2.23
N PHE A 507 -5.84 23.27 -3.24
CA PHE A 507 -4.64 22.72 -3.88
C PHE A 507 -3.46 22.57 -2.90
N LEU A 508 -3.22 23.55 -2.02
CA LEU A 508 -2.21 23.46 -0.95
C LEU A 508 -2.45 22.26 -0.04
N VAL A 509 -3.70 22.10 0.46
CA VAL A 509 -4.07 20.97 1.32
C VAL A 509 -3.93 19.63 0.59
N SER A 510 -4.30 19.55 -0.69
CA SER A 510 -4.15 18.32 -1.50
C SER A 510 -2.68 17.93 -1.68
N ASN A 511 -1.82 18.90 -1.98
CA ASN A 511 -0.37 18.69 -2.11
C ASN A 511 0.25 18.24 -0.78
N PHE A 512 -0.14 18.88 0.32
CA PHE A 512 0.30 18.50 1.65
C PHE A 512 -0.10 17.05 2.00
N ILE A 513 -1.35 16.64 1.77
CA ILE A 513 -1.81 15.26 2.02
C ILE A 513 -1.05 14.25 1.15
N VAL A 514 -0.78 14.58 -0.12
CA VAL A 514 0.01 13.73 -1.01
C VAL A 514 1.45 13.58 -0.51
N GLY A 515 2.15 14.68 -0.19
CA GLY A 515 3.52 14.63 0.35
C GLY A 515 3.60 13.89 1.69
N VAL A 516 2.57 14.01 2.53
CA VAL A 516 2.39 13.21 3.75
C VAL A 516 2.25 11.71 3.46
N GLY A 517 1.50 11.32 2.43
CA GLY A 517 1.35 9.92 2.03
C GLY A 517 2.66 9.33 1.48
N LEU A 518 3.33 10.06 0.59
CA LEU A 518 4.57 9.63 -0.07
C LEU A 518 5.76 9.55 0.88
N SER A 519 5.92 10.54 1.77
CA SER A 519 6.94 10.49 2.83
C SER A 519 6.76 9.29 3.77
N THR A 520 5.53 8.82 3.99
CA THR A 520 5.25 7.60 4.76
C THR A 520 5.71 6.33 4.02
N LEU A 521 5.68 6.32 2.69
CA LEU A 521 6.26 5.22 1.88
C LEU A 521 7.77 5.21 2.01
N GLU A 522 8.42 6.34 1.72
CA GLU A 522 9.87 6.50 1.75
C GLU A 522 10.50 6.15 3.10
N LEU A 523 9.81 6.53 4.18
CA LEU A 523 10.20 6.24 5.56
C LEU A 523 10.52 4.76 5.80
N SER A 524 9.81 3.87 5.08
CA SER A 524 10.01 2.41 5.19
C SER A 524 10.75 1.82 3.99
N ALA A 525 10.54 2.34 2.78
CA ALA A 525 11.11 1.77 1.56
C ALA A 525 12.63 1.90 1.47
N ASN A 526 13.16 3.09 1.76
CA ASN A 526 14.60 3.35 1.72
C ASN A 526 15.37 2.46 2.74
N PRO A 527 15.00 2.38 4.03
CA PRO A 527 15.66 1.47 4.96
C PRO A 527 15.36 -0.01 4.66
N PHE A 528 14.20 -0.37 4.11
CA PHE A 528 13.92 -1.77 3.73
C PHE A 528 14.92 -2.28 2.69
N ILE A 529 15.14 -1.54 1.61
CA ILE A 529 16.08 -1.93 0.55
C ILE A 529 17.53 -1.93 1.08
N ALA A 530 17.88 -0.95 1.92
CA ALA A 530 19.20 -0.88 2.55
C ALA A 530 19.48 -2.07 3.49
N LEU A 531 18.49 -2.52 4.28
CA LEU A 531 18.65 -3.54 5.33
C LEU A 531 18.31 -4.97 4.86
N CYS A 532 17.55 -5.14 3.77
CA CYS A 532 17.17 -6.44 3.25
C CYS A 532 18.32 -7.06 2.44
N GLY A 533 19.21 -7.76 3.12
CA GLY A 533 20.38 -8.42 2.55
C GLY A 533 21.70 -8.03 3.26
N PRO A 534 22.85 -8.54 2.80
CA PRO A 534 24.15 -8.30 3.43
C PRO A 534 24.48 -6.80 3.55
N PRO A 535 25.04 -6.32 4.68
CA PRO A 535 25.28 -4.89 4.93
C PRO A 535 26.35 -4.27 4.02
N GLU A 536 27.19 -5.11 3.38
CA GLU A 536 28.27 -4.68 2.49
C GLU A 536 27.79 -4.11 1.14
N TYR A 537 26.54 -4.41 0.73
CA TYR A 537 25.94 -3.97 -0.54
C TYR A 537 24.72 -3.04 -0.35
N ALA A 538 24.58 -2.39 0.82
CA ALA A 538 23.41 -1.56 1.13
C ALA A 538 23.27 -0.35 0.19
N GLU A 539 24.38 0.38 -0.03
CA GLU A 539 24.48 1.50 -0.97
C GLU A 539 24.14 1.09 -2.41
N VAL A 540 24.66 -0.06 -2.84
CA VAL A 540 24.47 -0.62 -4.18
C VAL A 540 23.00 -0.97 -4.41
N ARG A 541 22.35 -1.68 -3.47
CA ARG A 541 20.93 -2.04 -3.55
C ARG A 541 20.02 -0.81 -3.61
N LEU A 542 20.30 0.21 -2.79
CA LEU A 542 19.46 1.40 -2.75
C LEU A 542 19.67 2.26 -4.01
N ASN A 543 20.90 2.48 -4.46
CA ASN A 543 21.18 3.15 -5.73
C ASN A 543 20.52 2.44 -6.91
N LEU A 544 20.61 1.11 -7.01
CA LEU A 544 19.98 0.33 -8.08
C LEU A 544 18.45 0.51 -8.09
N SER A 545 17.82 0.45 -6.93
CA SER A 545 16.35 0.59 -6.81
C SER A 545 15.89 2.02 -7.08
N GLN A 546 16.64 3.01 -6.62
CA GLN A 546 16.44 4.43 -6.88
C GLN A 546 16.74 4.81 -8.35
N GLY A 547 17.63 4.08 -9.03
CA GLY A 547 17.84 4.19 -10.47
C GLY A 547 16.62 3.70 -11.26
N VAL A 548 16.02 2.58 -10.84
CA VAL A 548 14.77 2.08 -11.42
C VAL A 548 13.57 3.02 -11.17
N GLN A 549 13.49 3.66 -9.99
CA GLN A 549 12.53 4.75 -9.74
C GLN A 549 12.69 5.88 -10.75
N ALA A 550 13.93 6.31 -11.02
CA ALA A 550 14.22 7.42 -11.91
C ALA A 550 13.76 7.18 -13.36
N ILE A 551 13.74 5.91 -13.82
CA ILE A 551 13.15 5.53 -15.11
C ILE A 551 11.64 5.83 -15.14
N GLY A 552 10.92 5.57 -14.05
CA GLY A 552 9.49 5.90 -13.93
C GLY A 552 9.21 7.39 -14.12
N THR A 553 10.02 8.25 -13.49
CA THR A 553 9.93 9.72 -13.64
C THR A 553 10.34 10.24 -15.01
N ILE A 554 11.13 9.50 -15.81
CA ILE A 554 11.45 9.88 -17.20
C ILE A 554 10.30 9.50 -18.13
N VAL A 555 9.78 8.28 -18.02
CA VAL A 555 8.74 7.76 -18.92
C VAL A 555 7.40 8.49 -18.73
N SER A 556 7.07 8.87 -17.50
CA SER A 556 5.75 9.38 -17.15
C SER A 556 5.40 10.73 -17.81
N PRO A 557 6.23 11.79 -17.73
CA PRO A 557 5.93 13.07 -18.40
C PRO A 557 5.84 12.95 -19.93
N LEU A 558 6.69 12.11 -20.52
CA LEU A 558 6.70 11.86 -21.97
C LEU A 558 5.41 11.16 -22.43
N LEU A 559 4.91 10.19 -21.64
CA LEU A 559 3.64 9.53 -21.90
C LEU A 559 2.47 10.49 -21.69
N ALA A 560 2.46 11.27 -20.60
CA ALA A 560 1.42 12.25 -20.31
C ALA A 560 1.28 13.27 -21.46
N LYS A 561 2.39 13.87 -21.92
CA LYS A 561 2.45 14.80 -23.08
C LYS A 561 1.84 14.19 -24.36
N LYS A 562 2.00 12.88 -24.59
CA LYS A 562 1.55 12.20 -25.81
C LYS A 562 0.14 11.62 -25.74
N VAL A 563 -0.31 11.20 -24.56
CA VAL A 563 -1.56 10.43 -24.38
C VAL A 563 -2.72 11.27 -23.85
N LEU A 564 -2.46 12.27 -22.98
CA LEU A 564 -3.53 13.09 -22.39
C LEU A 564 -3.66 14.49 -23.00
N PHE A 565 -2.58 15.04 -23.54
CA PHE A 565 -2.54 16.45 -23.93
C PHE A 565 -2.58 16.68 -25.45
N THR A 566 -3.37 15.87 -26.16
CA THR A 566 -3.80 16.19 -27.53
C THR A 566 -4.67 17.46 -27.48
N ALA A 567 -4.20 18.54 -28.12
CA ALA A 567 -4.70 19.90 -27.91
C ALA A 567 -6.22 20.05 -28.15
N ASN A 568 -6.99 20.16 -27.07
CA ASN A 568 -8.41 20.54 -27.05
C ASN A 568 -8.85 21.01 -25.64
N ALA A 569 -9.93 21.79 -25.58
CA ALA A 569 -10.49 22.33 -24.33
C ALA A 569 -11.10 21.25 -23.39
N GLU A 570 -11.27 20.02 -23.87
CA GLU A 570 -11.75 18.88 -23.07
C GLU A 570 -10.74 18.39 -22.02
N SER A 571 -9.47 18.77 -22.20
CA SER A 571 -8.33 18.38 -21.36
C SER A 571 -8.55 18.55 -19.86
N LEU A 572 -9.27 19.58 -19.39
CA LEU A 572 -9.49 19.79 -17.95
C LEU A 572 -10.33 18.69 -17.28
N ILE A 573 -11.22 18.04 -18.05
CA ILE A 573 -12.04 16.92 -17.58
C ILE A 573 -11.24 15.62 -17.62
N ASP A 574 -10.42 15.43 -18.65
CA ASP A 574 -9.59 14.22 -18.79
C ASP A 574 -8.51 14.15 -17.69
N VAL A 575 -8.01 15.30 -17.22
CA VAL A 575 -7.12 15.36 -16.06
C VAL A 575 -7.83 14.95 -14.75
N GLN A 576 -9.12 15.30 -14.57
CA GLN A 576 -9.90 14.84 -13.40
C GLN A 576 -9.99 13.31 -13.37
N TRP A 577 -10.36 12.70 -14.50
CA TRP A 577 -10.35 11.24 -14.67
C TRP A 577 -9.00 10.61 -14.38
N THR A 578 -7.91 11.30 -14.74
CA THR A 578 -6.56 10.83 -14.49
C THR A 578 -6.23 10.78 -12.99
N TYR A 579 -6.61 11.79 -12.20
CA TYR A 579 -6.44 11.74 -10.74
C TYR A 579 -7.22 10.58 -10.08
N LEU A 580 -8.43 10.31 -10.56
CA LEU A 580 -9.22 9.17 -10.11
C LEU A 580 -8.55 7.84 -10.47
N GLY A 581 -8.03 7.73 -11.70
CA GLY A 581 -7.23 6.58 -12.15
C GLY A 581 -5.99 6.34 -11.30
N ILE A 582 -5.20 7.39 -11.03
CA ILE A 582 -4.02 7.32 -10.15
C ILE A 582 -4.42 6.88 -8.73
N SER A 583 -5.54 7.38 -8.19
CA SER A 583 -6.02 6.97 -6.87
C SER A 583 -6.44 5.51 -6.81
N PHE A 584 -7.28 5.04 -7.73
CA PHE A 584 -7.67 3.63 -7.80
C PHE A 584 -6.46 2.71 -7.94
N PHE A 585 -5.49 3.12 -8.77
CA PHE A 585 -4.24 2.39 -8.95
C PHE A 585 -3.41 2.29 -7.65
N ASN A 586 -3.28 3.39 -6.90
CA ASN A 586 -2.64 3.39 -5.58
C ASN A 586 -3.36 2.48 -4.56
N ILE A 587 -4.70 2.47 -4.56
CA ILE A 587 -5.50 1.58 -3.72
C ILE A 587 -5.31 0.11 -4.11
N VAL A 588 -5.34 -0.22 -5.40
CA VAL A 588 -5.04 -1.57 -5.90
C VAL A 588 -3.64 -2.01 -5.47
N LEU A 589 -2.65 -1.11 -5.55
CA LEU A 589 -1.30 -1.39 -5.10
C LEU A 589 -1.24 -1.61 -3.58
N ALA A 590 -1.99 -0.85 -2.77
CA ALA A 590 -2.09 -1.07 -1.33
C ALA A 590 -2.69 -2.46 -0.98
N ILE A 591 -3.70 -2.92 -1.73
CA ILE A 591 -4.28 -4.27 -1.60
C ILE A 591 -3.25 -5.33 -1.97
N ILE A 592 -2.51 -5.14 -3.08
CA ILE A 592 -1.43 -6.04 -3.47
C ILE A 592 -0.39 -6.15 -2.35
N TYR A 593 0.06 -5.02 -1.79
CA TYR A 593 0.99 -5.01 -0.65
C TYR A 593 0.43 -5.58 0.66
N PHE A 594 -0.89 -5.55 0.86
CA PHE A 594 -1.53 -6.27 1.97
C PHE A 594 -1.35 -7.79 1.86
N TYR A 595 -1.47 -8.35 0.65
CA TYR A 595 -1.31 -9.78 0.41
C TYR A 595 0.14 -10.23 0.16
N ILE A 596 1.03 -9.36 -0.34
CA ILE A 596 2.45 -9.71 -0.52
C ILE A 596 3.08 -10.04 0.86
N PRO A 597 3.70 -11.22 1.01
CA PRO A 597 4.18 -11.73 2.29
C PRO A 597 5.57 -11.18 2.64
N LEU A 598 5.73 -9.85 2.67
CA LEU A 598 7.02 -9.19 2.97
C LEU A 598 7.62 -9.64 4.31
N PRO A 599 8.97 -9.73 4.43
CA PRO A 599 9.67 -9.91 5.69
C PRO A 599 9.67 -8.61 6.51
N GLU A 600 9.70 -8.71 7.84
CA GLU A 600 9.78 -7.56 8.75
C GLU A 600 11.02 -7.63 9.66
N ALA A 601 11.23 -6.57 10.45
CA ALA A 601 12.20 -6.53 11.53
C ALA A 601 11.71 -5.67 12.70
N THR A 602 11.76 -6.25 13.89
CA THR A 602 11.58 -5.56 15.17
C THR A 602 12.83 -4.77 15.56
N ASP A 603 12.68 -3.84 16.49
CA ASP A 603 13.78 -2.96 16.91
C ASP A 603 14.89 -3.76 17.62
N ASP A 604 14.55 -4.86 18.32
CA ASP A 604 15.50 -5.74 18.99
C ASP A 604 16.29 -6.62 17.99
N GLU A 605 15.67 -7.06 16.90
CA GLU A 605 16.38 -7.78 15.83
C GLU A 605 17.32 -6.87 15.03
N LEU A 606 16.95 -5.59 14.85
CA LEU A 606 17.84 -4.57 14.27
C LEU A 606 19.04 -4.27 15.19
N GLU A 607 18.84 -4.29 16.51
CA GLU A 607 19.93 -4.20 17.48
C GLU A 607 20.84 -5.43 17.41
N ALA A 608 20.28 -6.65 17.40
CA ALA A 608 21.04 -7.89 17.24
C ALA A 608 21.87 -7.88 15.94
N ALA A 609 21.30 -7.41 14.82
CA ALA A 609 22.03 -7.24 13.57
C ALA A 609 23.18 -6.22 13.68
N SER A 610 23.00 -5.12 14.40
CA SER A 610 24.07 -4.13 14.60
C SER A 610 25.19 -4.59 15.55
N ILE A 611 24.90 -5.53 16.47
CA ILE A 611 25.90 -6.11 17.39
C ILE A 611 26.79 -7.15 16.66
N ARG A 612 26.26 -7.87 15.67
CA ARG A 612 27.05 -8.82 14.85
C ARG A 612 28.15 -8.15 14.02
N ILE A 613 28.00 -6.87 13.70
CA ILE A 613 28.94 -6.12 12.84
C ILE A 613 29.94 -5.36 13.75
N PRO A 614 31.26 -5.57 13.60
CA PRO A 614 32.28 -4.94 14.45
C PRO A 614 32.48 -3.44 14.11
N LEU A 615 31.50 -2.61 14.50
CA LEU A 615 31.51 -1.16 14.31
C LEU A 615 31.87 -0.44 15.63
N PRO A 616 32.62 0.67 15.61
CA PRO A 616 33.00 1.43 16.80
C PRO A 616 31.83 2.29 17.33
N ARG A 617 30.73 1.66 17.77
CA ARG A 617 29.46 2.31 18.16
C ARG A 617 29.59 3.21 19.41
N ASP A 618 30.44 2.82 20.34
CA ASP A 618 30.70 3.57 21.58
C ASP A 618 31.85 4.59 21.46
N ALA A 619 32.41 4.77 20.26
CA ALA A 619 33.44 5.79 20.07
C ALA A 619 32.87 7.20 20.29
N THR A 620 33.59 7.98 21.10
CA THR A 620 33.20 9.34 21.49
C THR A 620 34.24 10.37 21.09
N VAL A 621 33.78 11.58 20.75
CA VAL A 621 34.62 12.77 20.59
C VAL A 621 34.32 13.73 21.74
N ASN A 622 35.39 14.24 22.37
CA ASN A 622 35.29 15.23 23.44
C ASN A 622 35.20 16.63 22.83
N ILE A 623 34.08 17.31 23.06
CA ILE A 623 33.86 18.70 22.65
C ILE A 623 33.83 19.53 23.93
N GLY A 624 34.98 20.13 24.26
CA GLY A 624 35.21 20.74 25.56
C GLY A 624 35.15 19.71 26.69
N ARG A 625 34.37 19.99 27.75
CA ARG A 625 34.19 19.09 28.90
C ARG A 625 33.14 17.98 28.69
N LYS A 626 32.42 17.94 27.56
CA LYS A 626 31.37 16.93 27.30
C LYS A 626 31.82 15.96 26.21
N SER A 627 31.56 14.68 26.44
CA SER A 627 31.83 13.60 25.49
C SER A 627 30.57 13.26 24.71
N PHE A 628 30.66 13.25 23.38
CA PHE A 628 29.53 12.96 22.49
C PHE A 628 29.84 11.72 21.64
N ARG A 629 28.87 10.81 21.50
CA ARG A 629 29.02 9.62 20.65
C ARG A 629 29.07 10.03 19.18
N ILE A 630 30.07 9.52 18.45
CA ILE A 630 30.30 9.82 17.03
C ILE A 630 29.08 9.42 16.18
N LEU A 631 28.39 8.34 16.55
CA LEU A 631 27.18 7.86 15.88
C LEU A 631 26.07 8.92 15.79
N TRP A 632 25.77 9.63 16.88
CA TRP A 632 24.72 10.65 16.91
C TRP A 632 25.14 11.94 16.19
N ILE A 633 26.42 12.31 16.23
CA ILE A 633 26.97 13.40 15.42
C ILE A 633 26.87 13.05 13.93
N GLY A 634 27.23 11.81 13.57
CA GLY A 634 27.12 11.28 12.21
C GLY A 634 25.68 11.32 11.69
N LEU A 635 24.70 10.88 12.48
CA LEU A 635 23.29 10.98 12.12
C LEU A 635 22.83 12.43 11.96
N GLY A 636 23.16 13.32 12.90
CA GLY A 636 22.77 14.73 12.82
C GLY A 636 23.36 15.42 11.58
N LEU A 637 24.60 15.09 11.23
CA LEU A 637 25.27 15.63 10.05
C LEU A 637 24.77 14.99 8.75
N ALA A 638 24.36 13.71 8.76
CA ALA A 638 23.68 13.06 7.64
C ALA A 638 22.29 13.68 7.38
N VAL A 639 21.51 13.95 8.43
CA VAL A 639 20.21 14.62 8.37
C VAL A 639 20.37 16.04 7.81
N PHE A 640 21.37 16.80 8.26
CA PHE A 640 21.68 18.12 7.70
C PHE A 640 22.12 18.04 6.24
N CYS A 641 22.99 17.10 5.90
CA CYS A 641 23.44 16.84 4.52
C CYS A 641 22.28 16.49 3.59
N GLN A 642 21.36 15.62 4.04
CA GLN A 642 20.16 15.24 3.32
C GLN A 642 19.22 16.43 3.08
N PHE A 643 19.05 17.30 4.09
CA PHE A 643 18.23 18.51 4.00
C PHE A 643 18.80 19.52 2.99
N CYS A 644 20.11 19.78 3.06
CA CYS A 644 20.80 20.63 2.10
C CYS A 644 20.81 20.04 0.68
N TYR A 645 21.00 18.72 0.55
CA TYR A 645 20.98 18.04 -0.74
C TYR A 645 19.60 18.13 -1.42
N VAL A 646 18.52 17.70 -0.73
CA VAL A 646 17.17 17.75 -1.34
C VAL A 646 16.77 19.20 -1.61
N GLY A 647 17.12 20.12 -0.73
CA GLY A 647 16.92 21.55 -0.95
C GLY A 647 17.57 22.06 -2.25
N GLY A 648 18.84 21.73 -2.49
CA GLY A 648 19.52 22.08 -3.73
C GLY A 648 18.92 21.40 -4.96
N GLN A 649 18.67 20.09 -4.88
CA GLN A 649 18.13 19.26 -5.97
C GLN A 649 16.72 19.69 -6.40
N GLU A 650 15.85 20.08 -5.46
CA GLU A 650 14.53 20.64 -5.77
C GLU A 650 14.62 22.07 -6.31
N ALA A 651 15.56 22.89 -5.81
CA ALA A 651 15.78 24.23 -6.34
C ALA A 651 16.32 24.20 -7.79
N THR A 652 17.20 23.25 -8.12
CA THR A 652 17.62 22.92 -9.49
C THR A 652 16.42 22.53 -10.36
N SER A 653 15.51 21.69 -9.84
CA SER A 653 14.33 21.20 -10.55
C SER A 653 13.31 22.32 -10.85
N THR A 654 12.92 23.09 -9.84
CA THR A 654 11.90 24.15 -9.96
C THR A 654 12.34 25.30 -10.85
N SER A 655 13.64 25.59 -10.92
CA SER A 655 14.20 26.73 -11.68
C SER A 655 14.75 26.34 -13.06
N TYR A 656 14.57 25.07 -13.45
CA TYR A 656 15.16 24.49 -14.66
C TYR A 656 14.67 25.19 -15.93
N ARG A 657 13.38 25.56 -15.96
CA ARG A 657 12.74 26.18 -17.13
C ARG A 657 13.27 27.58 -17.36
N GLU A 658 13.33 28.38 -16.30
CA GLU A 658 13.74 29.78 -16.28
C GLU A 658 15.23 29.88 -16.66
N TYR A 659 16.07 28.98 -16.13
CA TYR A 659 17.48 28.89 -16.52
C TYR A 659 17.64 28.52 -18.00
N LEU A 660 16.96 27.48 -18.48
CA LEU A 660 17.09 27.04 -19.87
C LEU A 660 16.57 28.10 -20.85
N GLN A 661 15.44 28.76 -20.54
CA GLN A 661 14.92 29.89 -21.31
C GLN A 661 15.92 31.05 -21.37
N ARG A 662 16.61 31.35 -20.26
CA ARG A 662 17.61 32.43 -20.18
C ARG A 662 18.90 32.12 -20.95
N VAL A 663 19.30 30.85 -21.00
CA VAL A 663 20.60 30.38 -21.53
C VAL A 663 20.52 29.92 -22.97
N ARG A 664 19.43 29.25 -23.37
CA ARG A 664 19.20 28.74 -24.74
C ARG A 664 17.69 28.67 -25.08
N PRO A 665 17.03 29.81 -25.36
CA PRO A 665 15.57 29.92 -25.56
C PRO A 665 14.97 29.00 -26.63
N SER A 666 15.75 28.59 -27.63
CA SER A 666 15.31 27.78 -28.78
C SER A 666 15.18 26.28 -28.52
N THR A 667 15.29 25.83 -27.27
CA THR A 667 15.31 24.40 -26.90
C THR A 667 13.99 23.99 -26.26
N ASP A 668 13.40 22.87 -26.68
CA ASP A 668 12.23 22.30 -25.97
C ASP A 668 12.64 21.88 -24.55
N TYR A 669 12.07 22.58 -23.57
CA TYR A 669 12.28 22.33 -22.14
C TYR A 669 12.02 20.88 -21.77
N VAL A 670 10.92 20.29 -22.25
CA VAL A 670 10.53 18.92 -21.86
C VAL A 670 11.55 17.90 -22.35
N SER A 671 11.98 18.00 -23.60
CA SER A 671 13.01 17.12 -24.16
C SER A 671 14.37 17.29 -23.47
N HIS A 672 14.76 18.53 -23.14
CA HIS A 672 16.03 18.78 -22.46
C HIS A 672 16.03 18.30 -21.01
N GLN A 673 14.92 18.51 -20.28
CA GLN A 673 14.71 18.02 -18.92
C GLN A 673 14.72 16.49 -18.88
N ALA A 674 14.14 15.81 -19.87
CA ALA A 674 14.21 14.35 -20.00
C ALA A 674 15.65 13.83 -20.20
N ILE A 675 16.51 14.56 -20.92
CA ILE A 675 17.95 14.25 -21.01
C ILE A 675 18.62 14.42 -19.63
N GLY A 676 18.30 15.49 -18.91
CA GLY A 676 18.76 15.73 -17.53
C GLY A 676 18.40 14.60 -16.56
N HIS A 677 17.12 14.19 -16.52
CA HIS A 677 16.68 13.06 -15.71
C HIS A 677 17.29 11.73 -16.17
N THR A 678 17.56 11.55 -17.46
CA THR A 678 18.28 10.36 -17.97
C THR A 678 19.71 10.33 -17.44
N ALA A 679 20.42 11.46 -17.43
CA ALA A 679 21.76 11.56 -16.85
C ALA A 679 21.75 11.28 -15.33
N PHE A 680 20.77 11.81 -14.61
CA PHE A 680 20.53 11.56 -13.17
C PHE A 680 20.21 10.07 -12.87
N ALA A 681 19.47 9.39 -13.76
CA ALA A 681 19.22 7.95 -13.64
C ALA A 681 20.49 7.13 -13.90
N VAL A 682 21.22 7.44 -14.98
CA VAL A 682 22.47 6.76 -15.37
C VAL A 682 23.53 6.88 -14.27
N SER A 683 23.66 8.04 -13.62
CA SER A 683 24.63 8.21 -12.54
C SER A 683 24.32 7.35 -11.31
N ARG A 684 23.04 7.11 -10.97
CA ARG A 684 22.65 6.15 -9.91
C ARG A 684 23.09 4.73 -10.23
N PHE A 685 22.90 4.26 -11.46
CA PHE A 685 23.39 2.95 -11.89
C PHE A 685 24.94 2.88 -11.91
N LEU A 686 25.60 3.95 -12.35
CA LEU A 686 27.06 4.05 -12.35
C LEU A 686 27.63 4.04 -10.92
N ALA A 687 27.02 4.78 -9.99
CA ALA A 687 27.41 4.79 -8.59
C ALA A 687 27.19 3.43 -7.93
N ALA A 688 26.08 2.74 -8.23
CA ALA A 688 25.86 1.36 -7.80
C ALA A 688 26.98 0.41 -8.27
N ALA A 689 27.52 0.60 -9.48
CA ALA A 689 28.66 -0.16 -9.95
C ALA A 689 29.98 0.26 -9.26
N ILE A 690 30.26 1.56 -9.15
CA ILE A 690 31.46 2.11 -8.50
C ILE A 690 31.56 1.64 -7.04
N ASP A 691 30.45 1.68 -6.31
CA ASP A 691 30.35 1.33 -4.88
C ASP A 691 30.61 -0.17 -4.58
N ILE A 692 30.74 -1.02 -5.61
CA ILE A 692 31.19 -2.43 -5.47
C ILE A 692 32.70 -2.51 -5.20
N TRP A 693 33.50 -1.59 -5.77
CA TRP A 693 34.96 -1.60 -5.68
C TRP A 693 35.53 -0.43 -4.88
N VAL A 694 34.88 0.73 -4.95
CA VAL A 694 35.27 1.97 -4.26
C VAL A 694 34.44 2.11 -2.99
N LYS A 695 35.09 2.49 -1.88
CA LYS A 695 34.38 2.73 -0.62
C LYS A 695 33.38 3.88 -0.79
N PRO A 696 32.08 3.70 -0.47
CA PRO A 696 31.04 4.68 -0.79
C PRO A 696 31.25 6.08 -0.20
N ARG A 697 32.05 6.25 0.86
CA ARG A 697 32.42 7.59 1.38
C ARG A 697 33.28 8.42 0.43
N PHE A 698 34.03 7.80 -0.49
CA PHE A 698 34.81 8.48 -1.52
C PHE A 698 33.94 8.78 -2.74
N SER A 699 33.07 7.85 -3.11
CA SER A 699 32.00 8.01 -4.10
C SER A 699 31.14 9.24 -3.77
N LEU A 700 30.60 9.29 -2.55
CA LEU A 700 29.80 10.43 -2.07
C LEU A 700 30.55 11.77 -2.13
N LEU A 701 31.82 11.82 -1.73
CA LEU A 701 32.62 13.03 -1.77
C LEU A 701 32.87 13.50 -3.22
N PHE A 702 33.16 12.56 -4.13
CA PHE A 702 33.34 12.84 -5.56
C PHE A 702 32.07 13.42 -6.18
N PHE A 703 30.91 12.80 -5.92
CA PHE A 703 29.63 13.29 -6.44
C PHE A 703 29.24 14.68 -5.87
N PHE A 704 29.54 14.96 -4.60
CA PHE A 704 29.34 16.30 -4.02
C PHE A 704 30.24 17.37 -4.66
N LEU A 705 31.54 17.08 -4.82
CA LEU A 705 32.49 18.00 -5.43
C LEU A 705 32.13 18.30 -6.89
N GLY A 706 31.69 17.28 -7.64
CA GLY A 706 31.13 17.46 -8.98
C GLY A 706 29.91 18.38 -8.97
N SER A 707 28.92 18.12 -8.12
CA SER A 707 27.69 18.92 -8.01
C SER A 707 27.98 20.40 -7.72
N ILE A 708 28.87 20.69 -6.75
CA ILE A 708 29.29 22.07 -6.45
C ILE A 708 30.00 22.72 -7.65
N SER A 709 30.89 21.98 -8.32
CA SER A 709 31.67 22.49 -9.45
C SER A 709 30.80 22.82 -10.66
N PHE A 710 29.84 21.95 -11.00
CA PHE A 710 28.93 22.19 -12.11
C PHE A 710 27.87 23.25 -11.80
N ALA A 711 27.38 23.34 -10.55
CA ALA A 711 26.55 24.47 -10.12
C ALA A 711 27.30 25.82 -10.18
N ALA A 712 28.60 25.84 -9.84
CA ALA A 712 29.43 27.03 -10.03
C ALA A 712 29.67 27.36 -11.52
N ALA A 713 29.71 26.34 -12.39
CA ALA A 713 29.82 26.53 -13.83
C ALA A 713 28.53 27.07 -14.46
N THR A 714 27.34 26.64 -14.03
CA THR A 714 26.06 27.13 -14.58
C THR A 714 25.85 28.63 -14.35
N MET A 715 26.39 29.20 -13.27
CA MET A 715 26.37 30.66 -13.02
C MET A 715 27.11 31.48 -14.09
N LYS A 716 28.13 30.92 -14.76
CA LYS A 716 29.03 31.65 -15.67
C LYS A 716 28.91 31.24 -17.13
N THR A 717 28.34 30.07 -17.42
CA THR A 717 28.27 29.51 -18.77
C THR A 717 26.93 29.83 -19.45
N THR A 718 26.96 30.09 -20.75
CA THR A 718 25.80 30.46 -21.56
C THR A 718 25.67 29.56 -22.80
N SER A 719 24.60 29.72 -23.59
CA SER A 719 24.34 28.94 -24.80
C SER A 719 24.35 27.41 -24.53
N SER A 720 24.72 26.61 -25.53
CA SER A 720 24.85 25.14 -25.44
C SER A 720 25.68 24.68 -24.23
N THR A 721 26.71 25.43 -23.84
CA THR A 721 27.59 25.08 -22.73
C THR A 721 26.85 25.13 -21.40
N GLY A 722 26.10 26.20 -21.11
CA GLY A 722 25.31 26.30 -19.88
C GLY A 722 24.22 25.24 -19.79
N ALA A 723 23.55 24.94 -20.90
CA ALA A 723 22.60 23.84 -20.99
C ALA A 723 23.24 22.47 -20.67
N ALA A 724 24.44 22.21 -21.20
CA ALA A 724 25.21 21.00 -20.89
C ALA A 724 25.71 20.95 -19.42
N MET A 725 26.14 22.09 -18.85
CA MET A 725 26.55 22.14 -17.44
C MET A 725 25.39 21.80 -16.49
N LEU A 726 24.16 22.19 -16.83
CA LEU A 726 22.96 21.84 -16.07
C LEU A 726 22.64 20.33 -16.13
N VAL A 727 22.84 19.67 -17.28
CA VAL A 727 22.71 18.21 -17.39
C VAL A 727 23.79 17.49 -16.58
N LEU A 728 25.03 18.02 -16.58
CA LEU A 728 26.11 17.47 -15.76
C LEU A 728 25.87 17.69 -14.26
N LEU A 729 25.29 18.81 -13.85
CA LEU A 729 24.85 19.04 -12.48
C LEU A 729 23.88 17.93 -12.02
N MET A 730 22.80 17.67 -12.79
CA MET A 730 21.86 16.59 -12.49
C MET A 730 22.53 15.20 -12.49
N PHE A 731 23.50 14.95 -13.37
CA PHE A 731 24.29 13.72 -13.33
C PHE A 731 24.99 13.56 -11.97
N PHE A 732 25.67 14.60 -11.48
CA PHE A 732 26.38 14.52 -10.20
C PHE A 732 25.46 14.49 -8.96
N GLU A 733 24.26 15.09 -9.04
CA GLU A 733 23.26 15.04 -7.97
C GLU A 733 22.64 13.64 -7.76
N GLY A 734 22.53 12.82 -8.81
CA GLY A 734 21.76 11.57 -8.81
C GLY A 734 22.03 10.59 -7.65
N PRO A 735 23.30 10.22 -7.35
CA PRO A 735 23.62 9.21 -6.34
C PRO A 735 23.62 9.69 -4.89
N LEU A 736 23.57 11.00 -4.66
CA LEU A 736 23.78 11.57 -3.32
C LEU A 736 22.70 11.12 -2.33
N PHE A 737 21.42 11.17 -2.72
CA PHE A 737 20.29 10.72 -1.88
C PHE A 737 20.49 9.31 -1.29
N PRO A 738 20.63 8.24 -2.10
CA PRO A 738 20.73 6.88 -1.56
C PRO A 738 22.01 6.67 -0.74
N GLN A 739 23.12 7.32 -1.09
CA GLN A 739 24.39 7.22 -0.35
C GLN A 739 24.31 7.90 1.03
N ILE A 740 23.78 9.11 1.13
CA ILE A 740 23.59 9.82 2.41
C ILE A 740 22.64 9.01 3.31
N PHE A 741 21.52 8.52 2.76
CA PHE A 741 20.52 7.78 3.53
C PHE A 741 21.08 6.47 4.11
N THR A 742 21.75 5.65 3.29
CA THR A 742 22.33 4.36 3.72
C THR A 742 23.47 4.53 4.72
N GLN A 743 24.35 5.52 4.53
CA GLN A 743 25.43 5.81 5.47
C GLN A 743 24.88 6.40 6.79
N GLY A 744 23.82 7.22 6.74
CA GLY A 744 23.18 7.81 7.90
C GLY A 744 22.49 6.82 8.84
N ILE A 745 22.02 5.67 8.34
CA ILE A 745 21.40 4.61 9.16
C ILE A 745 22.38 3.52 9.65
N ARG A 746 23.63 3.49 9.16
CA ARG A 746 24.61 2.43 9.49
C ARG A 746 24.99 2.46 10.98
N GLY A 747 24.91 1.31 11.65
CA GLY A 747 25.27 1.15 13.07
C GLY A 747 24.22 1.63 14.09
N MET A 748 23.08 2.17 13.64
CA MET A 748 22.03 2.72 14.52
C MET A 748 21.27 1.65 15.35
N GLY A 749 21.28 0.38 14.92
CA GLY A 749 20.69 -0.74 15.65
C GLY A 749 19.20 -0.53 15.95
N ARG A 750 18.82 -0.61 17.23
CA ARG A 750 17.45 -0.36 17.71
C ARG A 750 16.87 0.99 17.26
N HIS A 751 17.73 1.98 17.02
CA HIS A 751 17.34 3.33 16.61
C HIS A 751 17.28 3.53 15.09
N THR A 752 17.48 2.49 14.28
CA THR A 752 17.45 2.58 12.80
C THR A 752 16.13 3.12 12.26
N LYS A 753 14.99 2.77 12.88
CA LYS A 753 13.68 3.34 12.50
C LYS A 753 13.57 4.82 12.84
N ASP A 754 14.06 5.26 14.00
CA ASP A 754 14.10 6.69 14.36
C ASP A 754 15.06 7.48 13.45
N ALA A 755 16.21 6.89 13.08
CA ALA A 755 17.16 7.50 12.14
C ALA A 755 16.53 7.70 10.75
N SER A 756 15.79 6.70 10.27
CA SER A 756 15.02 6.79 9.02
C SER A 756 13.93 7.87 9.09
N VAL A 757 13.24 8.01 10.22
CA VAL A 757 12.29 9.13 10.45
C VAL A 757 12.95 10.49 10.25
N LEU A 758 14.14 10.70 10.83
CA LEU A 758 14.84 11.97 10.72
C LEU A 758 15.41 12.23 9.33
N LEU A 759 15.94 11.19 8.66
CA LEU A 759 16.45 11.30 7.28
C LEU A 759 15.33 11.54 6.25
N THR A 760 14.16 10.91 6.41
CA THR A 760 12.99 11.21 5.56
C THR A 760 12.41 12.58 5.87
N ALA A 761 12.41 13.02 7.15
CA ALA A 761 11.99 14.39 7.50
C ALA A 761 12.92 15.46 6.90
N ALA A 762 14.21 15.15 6.72
CA ALA A 762 15.18 16.04 6.09
C ALA A 762 14.83 16.38 4.62
N ILE A 763 14.08 15.52 3.92
CA ILE A 763 13.60 15.78 2.56
C ILE A 763 12.76 17.07 2.48
N GLY A 764 12.22 17.53 3.61
CA GLY A 764 11.62 18.85 3.77
C GLY A 764 12.51 20.06 3.41
N GLY A 765 13.81 19.89 3.13
CA GLY A 765 14.64 20.90 2.50
C GLY A 765 14.05 21.42 1.18
N GLY A 766 13.32 20.57 0.45
CA GLY A 766 12.55 20.96 -0.74
C GLY A 766 11.46 22.01 -0.49
N ALA A 767 11.03 22.25 0.75
CA ALA A 767 10.10 23.32 1.10
C ALA A 767 10.78 24.67 1.38
N VAL A 768 12.10 24.70 1.55
CA VAL A 768 12.84 25.86 2.07
C VAL A 768 13.72 26.50 1.01
N PHE A 769 14.45 25.70 0.24
CA PHE A 769 15.39 26.23 -0.75
C PHE A 769 14.73 26.76 -2.03
N PRO A 770 13.67 26.16 -2.61
CA PRO A 770 13.00 26.72 -3.79
C PRO A 770 12.41 28.13 -3.56
N PRO A 771 11.74 28.46 -2.44
CA PRO A 771 11.37 29.85 -2.12
C PRO A 771 12.55 30.82 -2.04
N ILE A 772 13.69 30.39 -1.48
CA ILE A 772 14.92 31.20 -1.40
C ILE A 772 15.51 31.42 -2.80
N MET A 773 15.53 30.39 -3.64
CA MET A 773 15.97 30.52 -5.03
C MET A 773 15.02 31.40 -5.84
N PHE A 774 13.71 31.27 -5.64
CA PHE A 774 12.71 32.16 -6.25
C PHE A 774 12.89 33.63 -5.86
N ALA A 775 13.20 33.92 -4.60
CA ALA A 775 13.55 35.28 -4.18
C ALA A 775 14.82 35.80 -4.90
N ALA A 776 15.86 34.96 -5.02
CA ALA A 776 17.07 35.32 -5.77
C ALA A 776 16.80 35.53 -7.28
N LEU A 777 15.92 34.71 -7.89
CA LEU A 777 15.47 34.84 -9.27
C LEU A 777 14.75 36.18 -9.54
N LYS A 778 13.99 36.69 -8.57
CA LYS A 778 13.23 37.96 -8.71
C LYS A 778 14.08 39.21 -8.46
N VAL A 779 15.16 39.12 -7.69
CA VAL A 779 16.07 40.24 -7.41
C VAL A 779 17.19 40.37 -8.46
N HIS A 780 17.68 39.24 -8.97
CA HIS A 780 18.77 39.19 -9.95
C HIS A 780 18.33 38.46 -11.23
N ASP A 781 18.95 37.33 -11.55
CA ASP A 781 18.71 36.58 -12.78
C ASP A 781 18.83 35.05 -12.56
N ALA A 782 18.41 34.29 -13.57
CA ALA A 782 18.40 32.83 -13.52
C ALA A 782 19.77 32.18 -13.30
N GLN A 783 20.86 32.81 -13.75
CA GLN A 783 22.21 32.29 -13.55
C GLN A 783 22.73 32.64 -12.16
N PHE A 784 22.49 33.85 -11.65
CA PHE A 784 22.86 34.21 -10.28
C PHE A 784 22.17 33.35 -9.21
N ALA A 785 20.89 33.01 -9.41
CA ALA A 785 20.12 32.23 -8.44
C ALA A 785 20.72 30.85 -8.09
N PHE A 786 21.57 30.27 -8.96
CA PHE A 786 22.31 29.04 -8.67
C PHE A 786 23.31 29.16 -7.51
N CYS A 787 23.59 30.38 -7.04
CA CYS A 787 24.34 30.58 -5.78
C CYS A 787 23.66 29.88 -4.58
N VAL A 788 22.33 29.75 -4.59
CA VAL A 788 21.55 29.04 -3.56
C VAL A 788 21.86 27.55 -3.56
N ILE A 789 21.94 26.93 -4.75
CA ILE A 789 22.30 25.51 -4.93
C ILE A 789 23.74 25.25 -4.49
N ILE A 790 24.67 26.14 -4.86
CA ILE A 790 26.08 26.07 -4.43
C ILE A 790 26.18 26.16 -2.90
N ALA A 791 25.48 27.11 -2.28
CA ALA A 791 25.48 27.27 -0.83
C ALA A 791 24.89 26.05 -0.12
N ALA A 792 23.81 25.47 -0.67
CA ALA A 792 23.21 24.24 -0.16
C ALA A 792 24.20 23.07 -0.21
N PHE A 793 24.79 22.78 -1.38
CA PHE A 793 25.73 21.66 -1.51
C PHE A 793 27.05 21.88 -0.76
N ALA A 794 27.53 23.13 -0.67
CA ALA A 794 28.69 23.49 0.15
C ALA A 794 28.43 23.36 1.66
N ALA A 795 27.19 23.53 2.13
CA ALA A 795 26.81 23.16 3.49
C ALA A 795 26.72 21.63 3.66
N GLY A 796 26.14 20.93 2.68
CA GLY A 796 25.99 19.47 2.69
C GLY A 796 27.31 18.70 2.69
N ILE A 797 28.36 19.20 2.03
CA ILE A 797 29.66 18.52 1.91
C ILE A 797 30.38 18.31 3.25
N LEU A 798 29.96 18.99 4.32
CA LEU A 798 30.48 18.76 5.68
C LEU A 798 30.36 17.28 6.11
N TYR A 799 29.31 16.58 5.67
CA TYR A 799 29.13 15.16 5.97
C TYR A 799 30.19 14.23 5.33
N PRO A 800 30.36 14.18 3.98
CA PRO A 800 31.41 13.37 3.38
C PRO A 800 32.83 13.79 3.81
N LEU A 801 33.07 15.07 4.13
CA LEU A 801 34.35 15.49 4.73
C LEU A 801 34.56 14.87 6.12
N TRP A 802 33.54 14.90 6.98
CA TRP A 802 33.58 14.28 8.32
C TRP A 802 33.77 12.74 8.26
N LEU A 803 33.13 12.06 7.32
CA LEU A 803 33.31 10.62 7.10
C LEU A 803 34.74 10.25 6.67
N ASN A 804 35.44 11.17 5.98
CA ASN A 804 36.81 10.98 5.56
C ASN A 804 37.85 11.53 6.57
N ALA A 805 37.47 12.36 7.54
CA ALA A 805 38.39 12.99 8.48
C ALA A 805 38.97 12.03 9.54
N LEU A 806 38.13 11.31 10.29
CA LEU A 806 38.53 10.56 11.50
C LEU A 806 38.58 9.03 11.27
N PRO A 807 39.53 8.28 11.87
CA PRO A 807 39.57 6.82 11.76
C PRO A 807 38.28 6.13 12.24
N ALA A 808 37.63 6.63 13.29
CA ALA A 808 36.37 6.08 13.79
C ALA A 808 35.17 6.34 12.87
N THR A 809 35.09 7.52 12.23
CA THR A 809 34.01 7.82 11.25
C THR A 809 34.21 7.03 9.96
N ARG A 810 35.46 6.83 9.55
CA ARG A 810 35.86 5.92 8.45
C ARG A 810 35.41 4.48 8.69
N GLN A 811 35.65 3.94 9.89
CA GLN A 811 35.23 2.58 10.26
C GLN A 811 33.71 2.43 10.41
N LEU A 812 33.01 3.48 10.84
CA LEU A 812 31.54 3.48 10.93
C LEU A 812 30.87 3.55 9.54
N SER A 813 31.49 4.25 8.58
CA SER A 813 30.95 4.45 7.24
C SER A 813 31.39 3.42 6.21
N ASP A 814 32.53 2.75 6.39
CA ASP A 814 32.97 1.71 5.45
C ASP A 814 32.04 0.48 5.50
N PRO A 815 31.73 -0.15 4.34
CA PRO A 815 30.98 -1.39 4.33
C PRO A 815 31.80 -2.52 4.98
N VAL A 816 31.23 -3.17 6.00
CA VAL A 816 31.84 -4.30 6.72
C VAL A 816 31.06 -5.57 6.40
N ARG A 817 31.77 -6.68 6.15
CA ARG A 817 31.17 -7.98 5.86
C ARG A 817 30.59 -8.61 7.12
N ASP A 818 29.35 -9.08 7.06
CA ASP A 818 28.75 -9.90 8.13
C ASP A 818 29.17 -11.37 7.98
N GLU A 819 30.37 -11.66 8.48
CA GLU A 819 30.98 -12.99 8.43
C GLU A 819 30.18 -14.04 9.22
N GLN A 820 29.43 -13.65 10.24
CA GLN A 820 28.60 -14.56 11.04
C GLN A 820 27.37 -14.99 10.25
N THR A 821 26.56 -14.03 9.76
CA THR A 821 25.38 -14.34 8.93
C THR A 821 25.79 -15.08 7.66
N ARG A 822 26.98 -14.80 7.10
CA ARG A 822 27.53 -15.56 5.97
C ARG A 822 27.71 -17.04 6.32
N ARG A 823 28.42 -17.36 7.42
CA ARG A 823 28.62 -18.75 7.88
C ARG A 823 27.32 -19.48 8.17
N GLU A 824 26.37 -18.82 8.83
CA GLU A 824 25.04 -19.37 9.09
C GLU A 824 24.29 -19.66 7.77
N SER A 825 24.37 -18.77 6.78
CA SER A 825 23.76 -18.97 5.46
C SER A 825 24.44 -20.08 4.64
N GLU A 826 25.76 -20.20 4.70
CA GLU A 826 26.52 -21.28 4.05
C GLU A 826 26.26 -22.64 4.71
N ALA A 827 26.06 -22.68 6.03
CA ALA A 827 25.66 -23.88 6.76
C ALA A 827 24.23 -24.30 6.38
N GLU A 828 23.28 -23.35 6.32
CA GLU A 828 21.92 -23.61 5.85
C GLU A 828 21.86 -24.06 4.39
N GLU A 829 22.70 -23.50 3.51
CA GLU A 829 22.73 -23.90 2.09
C GLU A 829 23.28 -25.33 1.95
N LYS A 830 24.34 -25.68 2.70
CA LYS A 830 24.82 -27.06 2.83
C LYS A 830 23.75 -28.01 3.39
N ASP A 831 23.00 -27.62 4.40
CA ASP A 831 21.90 -28.43 4.95
C ASP A 831 20.74 -28.59 3.95
N LYS A 832 20.42 -27.54 3.18
CA LYS A 832 19.44 -27.61 2.08
C LYS A 832 19.91 -28.51 0.94
N GLU A 833 21.19 -28.48 0.58
CA GLU A 833 21.80 -29.39 -0.41
C GLU A 833 21.81 -30.84 0.09
N LEU A 834 22.19 -31.08 1.35
CA LEU A 834 22.13 -32.40 2.01
C LEU A 834 20.69 -32.93 2.07
N ALA A 835 19.71 -32.09 2.39
CA ALA A 835 18.30 -32.44 2.40
C ALA A 835 17.72 -32.65 0.98
N GLY A 836 18.15 -31.84 0.01
CA GLY A 836 17.83 -31.96 -1.41
C GLY A 836 18.35 -33.28 -1.99
N GLY A 837 19.62 -33.58 -1.81
CA GLY A 837 20.23 -34.86 -2.19
C GLY A 837 19.62 -36.06 -1.48
N ARG A 838 19.11 -35.91 -0.25
CA ARG A 838 18.28 -36.95 0.41
C ARG A 838 16.91 -37.11 -0.24
N LYS A 839 16.23 -36.03 -0.63
CA LYS A 839 14.97 -36.09 -1.40
C LYS A 839 15.17 -36.74 -2.77
N GLU A 840 16.24 -36.37 -3.47
CA GLU A 840 16.57 -36.89 -4.79
C GLU A 840 16.98 -38.37 -4.74
N LYS A 841 17.77 -38.79 -3.73
CA LYS A 841 18.02 -40.21 -3.42
C LYS A 841 16.75 -40.98 -2.98
N ARG A 842 15.76 -40.32 -2.38
CA ARG A 842 14.45 -40.93 -2.10
C ARG A 842 13.63 -41.09 -3.38
N LEU A 843 13.59 -40.06 -4.24
CA LEU A 843 12.91 -40.07 -5.53
C LEU A 843 13.51 -41.11 -6.48
N SER A 844 14.84 -41.24 -6.56
CA SER A 844 15.50 -42.27 -7.38
C SER A 844 15.25 -43.68 -6.84
N ARG A 845 15.25 -43.89 -5.52
CA ARG A 845 14.82 -45.16 -4.90
C ARG A 845 13.34 -45.47 -5.15
N LEU A 846 12.46 -44.45 -5.18
CA LEU A 846 11.04 -44.63 -5.52
C LEU A 846 10.88 -45.01 -6.99
N LYS A 847 11.61 -44.33 -7.89
CA LYS A 847 11.62 -44.58 -9.34
C LYS A 847 12.17 -45.98 -9.65
N GLY A 848 13.20 -46.42 -8.92
CA GLY A 848 13.74 -47.79 -9.01
C GLY A 848 12.79 -48.86 -8.46
N ARG A 849 12.00 -48.57 -7.43
CA ARG A 849 10.90 -49.47 -6.99
C ARG A 849 9.75 -49.53 -8.00
N LEU A 850 9.46 -48.42 -8.69
CA LEU A 850 8.47 -48.36 -9.76
C LEU A 850 8.93 -49.08 -11.04
N SER A 851 10.23 -49.05 -11.38
CA SER A 851 10.75 -49.86 -12.49
C SER A 851 10.74 -51.36 -12.17
N LEU A 852 11.10 -51.75 -10.94
CA LEU A 852 11.00 -53.14 -10.45
C LEU A 852 9.57 -53.72 -10.37
N HIS A 853 8.54 -52.88 -10.53
CA HIS A 853 7.15 -53.33 -10.69
C HIS A 853 6.71 -53.45 -12.16
N ARG A 854 7.46 -52.86 -13.10
CA ARG A 854 7.18 -52.95 -14.55
C ARG A 854 7.85 -54.17 -15.20
N GLU A 855 8.71 -54.86 -14.48
CA GLU A 855 9.50 -56.01 -14.95
C GLU A 855 8.94 -57.36 -14.46
N LYS A 856 7.68 -57.40 -13.99
CA LYS A 856 7.00 -58.61 -13.48
C LYS A 856 5.88 -59.17 -14.37
N ASP A 857 5.60 -58.54 -15.51
CA ASP A 857 4.57 -58.99 -16.47
C ASP A 857 5.14 -59.85 -17.62
N GLN A 858 6.19 -60.64 -17.35
CA GLN A 858 6.64 -61.71 -18.26
C GLN A 858 6.68 -63.05 -17.52
N LEU A 859 5.93 -64.02 -18.05
CA LEU A 859 5.83 -65.38 -17.57
C LEU A 859 7.14 -66.17 -17.84
N PRO A 860 7.47 -67.17 -17.01
CA PRO A 860 8.79 -67.78 -17.02
C PRO A 860 8.97 -68.81 -18.14
N TYR A 861 10.12 -68.78 -18.82
CA TYR A 861 10.67 -69.96 -19.48
C TYR A 861 11.67 -70.62 -18.53
N ALA A 862 11.43 -71.89 -18.17
CA ALA A 862 12.29 -72.63 -17.28
C ALA A 862 13.34 -73.40 -18.07
N GLU A 863 14.63 -73.21 -17.73
CA GLU A 863 15.67 -74.15 -18.14
C GLU A 863 16.60 -74.44 -16.95
N HIS A 864 16.78 -75.73 -16.65
CA HIS A 864 17.54 -76.21 -15.51
C HIS A 864 19.06 -76.02 -15.71
N ARG A 865 19.77 -75.62 -14.64
CA ARG A 865 21.14 -76.12 -14.43
C ARG A 865 21.50 -76.26 -12.96
N GLU A 866 22.14 -77.39 -12.63
CA GLU A 866 22.40 -77.83 -11.27
C GLU A 866 23.59 -77.14 -10.58
N ARG A 867 23.66 -77.31 -9.25
CA ARG A 867 24.77 -76.86 -8.39
C ARG A 867 25.97 -77.82 -8.43
N ARG A 868 27.18 -77.28 -8.29
CA ARG A 868 28.42 -77.86 -7.69
C ARG A 868 29.52 -76.76 -7.72
N SER A 869 30.59 -76.68 -6.91
CA SER A 869 30.87 -76.90 -5.47
C SER A 869 32.41 -76.90 -5.28
N TRP A 870 32.99 -75.77 -4.82
CA TRP A 870 34.35 -75.65 -4.21
C TRP A 870 35.56 -76.19 -5.06
N PRO A 871 36.84 -76.23 -4.57
CA PRO A 871 37.75 -75.08 -4.65
C PRO A 871 39.23 -75.37 -5.04
N GLU A 872 40.08 -74.32 -5.01
CA GLU A 872 41.56 -74.30 -4.78
C GLU A 872 42.54 -75.13 -5.65
N GLY A 873 43.54 -74.44 -6.23
CA GLY A 873 44.95 -74.80 -5.99
C GLY A 873 45.87 -75.24 -7.15
N LEU A 874 47.04 -74.57 -7.20
CA LEU A 874 48.37 -75.04 -7.68
C LEU A 874 48.76 -74.93 -9.19
N ALA A 875 50.05 -74.63 -9.39
CA ALA A 875 50.78 -74.36 -10.66
C ALA A 875 51.76 -75.54 -10.97
N PRO A 876 52.93 -75.47 -11.69
CA PRO A 876 53.55 -74.41 -12.54
C PRO A 876 54.32 -74.88 -13.83
N ARG A 877 54.89 -73.92 -14.58
CA ARG A 877 56.18 -73.90 -15.35
C ARG A 877 56.47 -74.78 -16.62
N ASN A 878 56.63 -74.05 -17.73
CA ASN A 878 57.71 -74.01 -18.75
C ASN A 878 58.25 -75.29 -19.46
N GLY A 879 58.20 -75.30 -20.82
CA GLY A 879 59.06 -76.16 -21.64
C GLY A 879 58.87 -76.15 -23.18
N SER A 880 59.51 -75.21 -23.89
CA SER A 880 59.93 -75.25 -25.31
C SER A 880 58.95 -75.08 -26.51
N MET A 881 59.42 -74.28 -27.48
CA MET A 881 59.10 -74.14 -28.93
C MET A 881 57.86 -73.35 -29.46
N SER A 882 58.20 -72.36 -30.31
CA SER A 882 57.45 -71.71 -31.41
C SER A 882 56.35 -70.63 -31.17
N ILE A 883 56.74 -69.37 -31.45
CA ILE A 883 56.00 -68.24 -32.09
C ILE A 883 55.04 -67.38 -31.20
N GLU A 884 55.66 -66.51 -30.39
CA GLU A 884 55.62 -65.01 -30.40
C GLU A 884 54.33 -64.18 -30.75
N PRO A 885 54.18 -62.93 -30.24
CA PRO A 885 54.44 -62.46 -28.87
C PRO A 885 53.40 -61.43 -28.28
N VAL A 886 52.89 -61.67 -27.05
CA VAL A 886 53.14 -60.96 -25.75
C VAL A 886 52.45 -59.61 -25.44
N GLU A 887 51.38 -59.72 -24.63
CA GLU A 887 51.02 -58.99 -23.36
C GLU A 887 50.93 -57.45 -23.19
N SER A 888 50.43 -57.08 -21.99
CA SER A 888 49.80 -55.82 -21.57
C SER A 888 50.66 -55.06 -20.50
N PRO A 889 50.18 -54.17 -19.58
CA PRO A 889 50.92 -52.93 -19.28
C PRO A 889 51.63 -52.82 -17.91
N MET A 890 52.37 -51.70 -17.72
CA MET A 890 53.02 -51.17 -16.49
C MET A 890 54.50 -51.62 -16.23
N PRO A 891 55.21 -51.21 -15.14
CA PRO A 891 55.85 -49.87 -15.02
C PRO A 891 57.32 -49.85 -14.49
N VAL A 892 57.97 -48.66 -14.53
CA VAL A 892 58.97 -48.13 -13.53
C VAL A 892 60.39 -48.77 -13.35
N VAL A 893 61.42 -47.99 -13.79
CA VAL A 893 62.73 -47.64 -13.11
C VAL A 893 64.08 -48.39 -13.35
N ARG A 894 65.11 -47.58 -13.74
CA ARG A 894 66.61 -47.72 -13.65
C ARG A 894 67.29 -48.83 -14.48
N THR A 895 68.53 -48.75 -14.99
CA THR A 895 69.74 -47.85 -14.92
C THR A 895 70.68 -48.28 -16.10
N ASP A 896 71.70 -47.58 -16.63
CA ASP A 896 72.22 -46.19 -16.57
C ASP A 896 73.31 -46.02 -17.69
N SER A 897 73.57 -44.81 -18.23
CA SER A 897 74.82 -44.50 -19.00
C SER A 897 75.10 -43.00 -19.22
N HIS A 898 76.38 -42.66 -19.33
CA HIS A 898 76.95 -41.30 -19.53
C HIS A 898 76.35 -40.48 -20.70
N ASN A 899 75.99 -39.21 -20.46
CA ASN A 899 76.88 -38.09 -20.84
C ASN A 899 76.46 -36.69 -20.33
N SER A 900 77.47 -35.82 -20.17
CA SER A 900 77.39 -34.35 -19.95
C SER A 900 77.07 -33.64 -21.30
N PRO A 901 76.68 -32.33 -21.38
CA PRO A 901 76.80 -31.29 -20.35
C PRO A 901 75.68 -30.24 -20.19
N ARG A 902 75.79 -29.50 -19.08
CA ARG A 902 75.37 -28.09 -18.81
C ARG A 902 74.55 -27.35 -19.90
N LYS A 903 73.43 -26.75 -19.45
CA LYS A 903 73.29 -25.28 -19.38
C LYS A 903 72.24 -24.80 -18.38
N THR A 904 72.55 -23.69 -17.71
CA THR A 904 71.76 -22.99 -16.69
C THR A 904 71.00 -21.79 -17.27
N SER A 905 70.21 -21.14 -16.41
CA SER A 905 69.53 -19.83 -16.60
C SER A 905 68.13 -19.90 -17.29
N THR A 906 67.12 -19.09 -16.93
CA THR A 906 67.00 -18.09 -15.85
C THR A 906 65.54 -17.80 -15.48
N ARG A 907 65.34 -17.36 -14.24
CA ARG A 907 64.25 -16.49 -13.72
C ARG A 907 63.26 -15.90 -14.75
N ARG A 908 61.96 -16.05 -14.49
CA ARG A 908 61.22 -15.07 -13.68
C ARG A 908 60.00 -15.69 -12.99
#